data_AF-A0A8S3WBA6-F1
#
_entry.id   AF-A0A8S3WBA6-F1
#
_cell.length_a   1.000
_cell.length_b   1.000
_cell.length_c   1.000
_cell.angle_alpha   90.00
_cell.angle_beta   90.00
_cell.angle_gamma   90.00
#
_symmetry.space_group_name_H-M   'P 1'
#
loop_
_entity.id
_entity.type
_entity.pdbx_description
1 polymer ?
#
loop_
_entity_poly.entity_id
_entity_poly.type
_entity_poly.pdbx_seq_one_letter_code
_entity_poly.pdbx_strand_id
1 'polypeptide(L)'
;MVMVDKYRTKFIIYIYQFILFSLISPCYSNDILGCGGFVKSHVNLDYSKIEIGLYTKEGILRDKTECAPTNGYYFLPMYEHGEYILKIHPPAGWSFEPSLVELQVDGEKDQCSIGEDINFTFNGFGITGRVITAGQTSGPSGIAVQLVNNNGETRDTVTTAGGDFYFTPVIPGKYTLKASHSKWKLEPSQAVVQVREGNTALPIGVLAVRGYEVTGSVTSFSSPIGGIYVLLYSKEENPKFRVEGCKTALLQGVPDSPICYSVTDASGEFQFGLVPAGEYKLLALSKPPGQAVIRYNIKPETVPFSVKHDDIYIRNAFEVNGFTIVGSVLNAPAGEGIPGVHVLSDGTPIGTTDSTGKFTLPSLRPGVYTLSFKHEQCEVDDLQLTVGATGPQSAVRAVVSRWRVCGDISPPEQRRIVLSTGDSAPVYVTPNTDGNWCTFLPPGTYTAKVEVSEEEMRDGLQWYPASRPVSVSRRAESGVRFSQVRARVRGRVRTVAGARAPLVRLRALAPDGTYAPRAAAELTVTPNHEGEYEFTDVVPGSVEVSVEESRLCWLDTRHNVAVASELALVPTFEQSGYVLLVKSDHDIEVEYKSKSSQGVLKVPAGESQQCVPKSEVYTLIPRGCHRFQPAEAKVDISSDTLPSVKFKAVAHAAVIRVISPDPVSDLTLHISTDAAGSKEVGPLTPVPDPNEGFVFEHTLYLADGEVAQVWARSSSLLVGRGPQAVRARSQCGPTALVLRAARALTLAGRLRPPVADVRITLRAEGMEQTQVTKDDGEYKFGPLDASKEYSITAEKDSYVFGERDADGNIPAHKLAEITVELVDIADGTPLEGGVVSVSGGQYRRTAAGAAGGEAALRFGSLPPAQYYVKPHAQEYRFQPPHSIVHVEQGTAHTLRFSGVRVAWSVRGRAVWLGGAPAPGVGLRAVPRAASSTQESQQCAAQDATAAPDGSFRIRGLIPNCFYKIELKESSAPELSGLRIAKASPVIEMKENDVENVRIIVIQPHQITDTNVLVYTPNVDHYKSLRLTLALEDTPHTHIFSTKLDPAGFSQHVNPGLMYTLPRLPADNNTYVLRLESTLSKATHAYEEEVYYFNSDGRFKYFNINFMPKVRASDQELRATSVLVVPALGLLVLAVCRREQLLAHLRAATTAATATATTAAPAAAAAKKNARKKTQ
;
A
#
# COMPACT_ATOMS: atom_id res chain seq x y z
N MET A 1 78.59 8.05 70.99
CA MET A 1 77.27 7.37 70.94
C MET A 1 76.26 8.29 70.25
N VAL A 2 76.32 8.45 68.92
CA VAL A 2 75.50 9.46 68.16
C VAL A 2 75.01 8.94 66.80
N MET A 3 75.34 7.71 66.39
CA MET A 3 75.19 7.24 65.01
C MET A 3 74.03 6.24 64.77
N VAL A 4 73.20 5.95 65.78
CA VAL A 4 72.16 4.90 65.70
C VAL A 4 70.76 5.48 65.43
N ASP A 5 70.37 6.60 66.05
CA ASP A 5 69.01 7.15 65.89
C ASP A 5 68.70 7.63 64.48
N LYS A 6 69.67 8.22 63.78
CA LYS A 6 69.44 8.88 62.49
C LYS A 6 69.02 7.93 61.36
N TYR A 7 69.28 6.63 61.51
CA TYR A 7 68.73 5.57 60.67
C TYR A 7 67.36 5.08 61.16
N ARG A 8 67.15 4.99 62.48
CA ARG A 8 65.89 4.50 63.06
C ARG A 8 64.70 5.40 62.69
N THR A 9 64.85 6.73 62.78
CA THR A 9 63.78 7.66 62.38
C THR A 9 63.50 7.59 60.88
N LYS A 10 64.53 7.48 60.02
CA LYS A 10 64.34 7.35 58.57
C LYS A 10 63.70 6.01 58.18
N PHE A 11 64.07 4.91 58.82
CA PHE A 11 63.48 3.60 58.57
C PHE A 11 62.02 3.55 59.03
N ILE A 12 61.70 4.18 60.18
CA ILE A 12 60.31 4.35 60.63
C ILE A 12 59.53 5.24 59.66
N ILE A 13 60.08 6.35 59.16
CA ILE A 13 59.40 7.20 58.16
C ILE A 13 59.17 6.44 56.84
N TYR A 14 60.15 5.68 56.36
CA TYR A 14 59.98 4.84 55.17
C TYR A 14 58.93 3.74 55.39
N ILE A 15 58.91 3.08 56.55
CA ILE A 15 57.84 2.13 56.91
C ILE A 15 56.50 2.84 56.99
N TYR A 16 56.41 4.03 57.60
CA TYR A 16 55.15 4.77 57.71
C TYR A 16 54.64 5.24 56.34
N GLN A 17 55.53 5.67 55.44
CA GLN A 17 55.20 6.01 54.06
C GLN A 17 54.82 4.79 53.22
N PHE A 18 55.50 3.64 53.40
CA PHE A 18 55.17 2.39 52.71
C PHE A 18 53.83 1.83 53.21
N ILE A 19 53.56 1.93 54.51
CA ILE A 19 52.26 1.61 55.11
C ILE A 19 51.18 2.56 54.58
N LEU A 20 51.41 3.87 54.54
CA LEU A 20 50.47 4.84 53.94
C LEU A 20 50.18 4.51 52.47
N PHE A 21 51.20 4.21 51.65
CA PHE A 21 51.02 3.81 50.26
C PHE A 21 50.28 2.47 50.13
N SER A 22 50.46 1.53 51.06
CA SER A 22 49.73 0.25 51.07
C SER A 22 48.29 0.35 51.60
N LEU A 23 47.96 1.44 52.30
CA LEU A 23 46.61 1.73 52.82
C LEU A 23 45.78 2.61 51.89
N ILE A 24 46.37 3.17 50.83
CA ILE A 24 45.62 3.81 49.74
C ILE A 24 45.15 2.70 48.79
N SER A 25 44.05 2.04 49.15
CA SER A 25 43.23 1.34 48.16
C SER A 25 42.75 2.35 47.12
N PRO A 26 42.82 2.04 45.81
CA PRO A 26 42.25 2.91 44.79
C PRO A 26 40.73 2.99 44.98
N CYS A 27 40.24 4.16 45.40
CA CYS A 27 38.80 4.40 45.50
C CYS A 27 38.23 4.57 44.09
N TYR A 28 37.60 3.50 43.58
CA TYR A 28 36.91 3.52 42.31
C TYR A 28 35.54 4.21 42.48
N SER A 29 35.43 5.48 42.08
CA SER A 29 34.12 6.10 41.87
C SER A 29 33.40 5.29 40.80
N ASN A 30 32.30 4.65 41.19
CA ASN A 30 31.38 4.02 40.26
C ASN A 30 30.16 4.93 40.19
N ASP A 31 30.23 5.93 39.31
CA ASP A 31 29.05 6.72 38.95
C ASP A 31 28.14 5.83 38.10
N ILE A 32 27.18 5.17 38.77
CA ILE A 32 26.27 4.23 38.12
C ILE A 32 25.10 5.00 37.53
N LEU A 33 25.12 5.13 36.20
CA LEU A 33 24.01 5.68 35.43
C LEU A 33 22.88 4.65 35.34
N GLY A 34 21.73 5.04 34.78
CA GLY A 34 20.70 4.07 34.45
C GLY A 34 19.49 4.69 33.79
N CYS A 35 18.92 3.95 32.84
CA CYS A 35 17.72 4.36 32.13
C CYS A 35 16.48 3.94 32.90
N GLY A 36 15.56 4.89 33.11
CA GLY A 36 14.26 4.63 33.72
C GLY A 36 13.12 5.09 32.81
N GLY A 37 11.91 4.62 33.12
CA GLY A 37 10.71 5.06 32.41
C GLY A 37 9.50 4.26 32.80
N PHE A 38 8.38 4.51 32.12
CA PHE A 38 7.12 3.82 32.38
C PHE A 38 6.60 3.11 31.13
N VAL A 39 6.14 1.89 31.32
CA VAL A 39 5.18 1.25 30.42
C VAL A 39 3.80 1.83 30.75
N LYS A 40 3.27 2.67 29.86
CA LYS A 40 2.00 3.40 30.03
C LYS A 40 0.88 2.71 29.26
N SER A 41 -0.31 2.65 29.83
CA SER A 41 -1.48 2.08 29.17
C SER A 41 -2.76 2.87 29.46
N HIS A 42 -3.64 2.92 28.46
CA HIS A 42 -4.99 3.48 28.54
C HIS A 42 -6.03 2.45 29.03
N VAL A 43 -5.61 1.21 29.28
CA VAL A 43 -6.41 0.13 29.88
C VAL A 43 -5.62 -0.59 30.98
N ASN A 44 -6.29 -1.25 31.92
CA ASN A 44 -5.62 -2.08 32.92
C ASN A 44 -4.81 -3.19 32.23
N LEU A 45 -3.49 -3.18 32.44
CA LEU A 45 -2.58 -4.24 32.04
C LEU A 45 -1.93 -4.84 33.29
N ASP A 46 -1.62 -6.12 33.21
CA ASP A 46 -0.70 -6.75 34.15
C ASP A 46 0.74 -6.48 33.72
N TYR A 47 1.32 -5.40 34.25
CA TYR A 47 2.69 -4.99 33.97
C TYR A 47 3.75 -6.03 34.39
N SER A 48 3.42 -6.96 35.32
CA SER A 48 4.37 -8.02 35.73
C SER A 48 4.71 -9.00 34.60
N LYS A 49 3.89 -9.05 33.54
CA LYS A 49 4.12 -9.88 32.34
C LYS A 49 4.99 -9.18 31.29
N ILE A 50 5.53 -8.00 31.57
CA ILE A 50 6.32 -7.19 30.64
C ILE A 50 7.75 -7.07 31.17
N GLU A 51 8.72 -7.37 30.32
CA GLU A 51 10.13 -7.12 30.58
C GLU A 51 10.65 -5.99 29.66
N ILE A 52 11.58 -5.18 30.15
CA ILE A 52 12.41 -4.29 29.31
C ILE A 52 13.83 -4.85 29.29
N GLY A 53 14.39 -5.01 28.09
CA GLY A 53 15.77 -5.46 27.87
C GLY A 53 16.66 -4.33 27.33
N LEU A 54 17.88 -4.23 27.86
CA LEU A 54 18.93 -3.37 27.34
C LEU A 54 19.83 -4.19 26.41
N TYR A 55 19.92 -3.79 25.14
CA TYR A 55 20.75 -4.42 24.12
C TYR A 55 21.88 -3.48 23.69
N THR A 56 22.95 -4.02 23.12
CA THR A 56 23.89 -3.21 22.33
C THR A 56 23.42 -3.04 20.89
N LYS A 57 24.04 -2.11 20.15
CA LYS A 57 23.78 -1.88 18.73
C LYS A 57 24.03 -3.11 17.84
N GLU A 58 24.90 -4.03 18.27
CA GLU A 58 25.12 -5.34 17.63
C GLU A 58 24.06 -6.40 18.00
N GLY A 59 23.01 -6.04 18.76
CA GLY A 59 21.91 -6.93 19.13
C GLY A 59 22.16 -7.85 20.34
N ILE A 60 23.21 -7.61 21.12
CA ILE A 60 23.57 -8.43 22.29
C ILE A 60 22.82 -7.93 23.53
N LEU A 61 22.00 -8.80 24.16
CA LEU A 61 21.35 -8.51 25.43
C LEU A 61 22.40 -8.33 26.54
N ARG A 62 22.29 -7.22 27.30
CA ARG A 62 23.17 -6.89 28.43
C ARG A 62 22.52 -7.16 29.78
N ASP A 63 21.30 -6.68 29.96
CA ASP A 63 20.51 -6.85 31.17
C ASP A 63 19.00 -6.73 30.84
N LYS A 64 18.12 -7.19 31.73
CA LYS A 64 16.68 -7.00 31.63
C LYS A 64 15.98 -6.92 32.99
N THR A 65 14.89 -6.15 33.05
CA THR A 65 14.03 -6.04 34.25
C THR A 65 12.56 -6.30 33.91
N GLU A 66 11.82 -6.89 34.85
CA GLU A 66 10.37 -6.79 34.92
C GLU A 66 9.92 -5.33 35.17
N CYS A 67 8.71 -4.98 34.75
CA CYS A 67 8.06 -3.72 35.11
C CYS A 67 7.35 -3.81 36.47
N ALA A 68 7.33 -2.70 37.22
CA ALA A 68 6.65 -2.57 38.50
C ALA A 68 5.14 -2.85 38.36
N PRO A 69 4.57 -3.87 39.05
CA PRO A 69 3.18 -4.28 38.83
C PRO A 69 2.12 -3.20 39.11
N THR A 70 2.43 -2.20 39.93
CA THR A 70 1.50 -1.17 40.39
C THR A 70 1.38 0.05 39.47
N ASN A 71 2.43 0.38 38.69
CA ASN A 71 2.47 1.61 37.87
C ASN A 71 3.23 1.48 36.54
N GLY A 72 3.75 0.29 36.19
CA GLY A 72 4.49 0.07 34.95
C GLY A 72 5.90 0.68 34.92
N TYR A 73 6.40 1.25 36.02
CA TYR A 73 7.77 1.79 36.08
C TYR A 73 8.83 0.70 35.89
N TYR A 74 9.93 1.03 35.22
CA TYR A 74 11.09 0.16 35.11
C TYR A 74 12.38 0.98 35.23
N PHE A 75 13.47 0.32 35.62
CA PHE A 75 14.80 0.91 35.71
C PHE A 75 15.86 -0.13 35.36
N LEU A 76 16.87 0.26 34.58
CA LEU A 76 18.00 -0.57 34.16
C LEU A 76 19.31 0.18 34.44
N PRO A 77 20.20 -0.33 35.33
CA PRO A 77 21.48 0.31 35.60
C PRO A 77 22.44 0.17 34.40
N MET A 78 23.30 1.16 34.23
CA MET A 78 24.33 1.21 33.19
C MET A 78 25.68 1.56 33.81
N TYR A 79 26.68 0.73 33.53
CA TYR A 79 28.02 0.81 34.12
C TYR A 79 29.10 1.25 33.12
N GLU A 80 28.73 1.48 31.86
CA GLU A 80 29.61 1.81 30.74
C GLU A 80 28.89 2.75 29.77
N HIS A 81 29.63 3.67 29.14
CA HIS A 81 29.09 4.60 28.14
C HIS A 81 29.04 3.95 26.73
N GLY A 82 28.20 4.47 25.84
CA GLY A 82 28.13 4.03 24.43
C GLY A 82 26.73 3.90 23.85
N GLU A 83 26.64 3.18 22.72
CA GLU A 83 25.39 3.02 21.97
C GLU A 83 24.62 1.74 22.38
N TYR A 84 23.38 1.92 22.80
CA TYR A 84 22.47 0.88 23.28
C TYR A 84 21.12 0.93 22.56
N ILE A 85 20.37 -0.16 22.64
CA ILE A 85 18.98 -0.27 22.17
C ILE A 85 18.14 -0.79 23.33
N LEU A 86 17.22 0.04 23.82
CA LEU A 86 16.25 -0.34 24.84
C LEU A 86 15.04 -0.96 24.16
N LYS A 87 14.57 -2.12 24.60
CA LYS A 87 13.51 -2.88 23.92
C LYS A 87 12.48 -3.40 24.90
N ILE A 88 11.19 -3.24 24.56
CA ILE A 88 10.08 -3.81 25.31
C ILE A 88 9.81 -5.25 24.85
N HIS A 89 9.64 -6.15 25.81
CA HIS A 89 9.33 -7.57 25.65
C HIS A 89 7.97 -7.86 26.30
N PRO A 90 6.86 -7.60 25.57
CA PRO A 90 5.53 -7.88 26.06
C PRO A 90 5.11 -9.33 25.72
N PRO A 91 3.98 -9.81 26.29
CA PRO A 91 3.36 -11.05 25.84
C PRO A 91 3.01 -11.00 24.34
N ALA A 92 3.07 -12.15 23.67
CA ALA A 92 2.85 -12.24 22.22
C ALA A 92 1.56 -11.54 21.78
N GLY A 93 1.62 -10.74 20.71
CA GLY A 93 0.49 -10.01 20.13
C GLY A 93 0.02 -8.76 20.87
N TRP A 94 0.54 -8.48 22.08
CA TRP A 94 0.46 -7.14 22.67
C TRP A 94 1.42 -6.22 21.90
N SER A 95 1.02 -4.97 21.67
CA SER A 95 1.78 -4.02 20.87
C SER A 95 1.95 -2.68 21.59
N PHE A 96 3.15 -2.12 21.45
CA PHE A 96 3.60 -0.91 22.14
C PHE A 96 4.33 0.02 21.17
N GLU A 97 4.20 1.32 21.41
CA GLU A 97 4.86 2.38 20.65
C GLU A 97 5.66 3.31 21.58
N PRO A 98 6.96 3.54 21.31
CA PRO A 98 7.78 2.78 20.36
C PRO A 98 7.92 1.29 20.77
N SER A 99 8.46 0.44 19.91
CA SER A 99 8.78 -0.97 20.26
C SER A 99 10.24 -1.19 20.65
N LEU A 100 11.10 -0.22 20.33
CA LEU A 100 12.48 -0.08 20.77
C LEU A 100 12.89 1.40 20.73
N VAL A 101 13.91 1.78 21.50
CA VAL A 101 14.50 3.12 21.53
C VAL A 101 16.01 2.98 21.41
N GLU A 102 16.62 3.68 20.45
CA GLU A 102 18.08 3.76 20.33
C GLU A 102 18.60 4.86 21.27
N LEU A 103 19.70 4.56 21.97
CA LEU A 103 20.27 5.41 23.02
C LEU A 103 21.77 5.61 22.77
N GLN A 104 22.23 6.85 22.86
CA GLN A 104 23.65 7.20 22.88
C GLN A 104 23.98 7.77 24.26
N VAL A 105 24.61 6.97 25.10
CA VAL A 105 24.87 7.31 26.51
C VAL A 105 26.25 7.97 26.61
N ASP A 106 26.26 9.28 26.90
CA ASP A 106 27.47 10.12 26.95
C ASP A 106 27.92 10.46 28.38
N GLY A 107 27.03 10.33 29.37
CA GLY A 107 27.33 10.62 30.78
C GLY A 107 27.04 12.05 31.23
N GLU A 108 26.59 12.94 30.33
CA GLU A 108 26.34 14.36 30.64
C GLU A 108 24.99 14.89 30.14
N LYS A 109 24.56 14.49 28.94
CA LYS A 109 23.47 15.12 28.19
C LYS A 109 22.44 14.12 27.65
N ASP A 110 22.78 12.83 27.62
CA ASP A 110 21.83 11.80 27.21
C ASP A 110 20.64 11.69 28.17
N GLN A 111 19.52 11.14 27.65
CA GLN A 111 18.24 11.05 28.35
C GLN A 111 18.34 10.33 29.70
N CYS A 112 19.21 9.33 29.82
CA CYS A 112 19.38 8.56 31.06
C CYS A 112 20.29 9.30 32.05
N SER A 113 21.33 9.99 31.57
CA SER A 113 22.19 10.88 32.38
C SER A 113 21.42 12.05 33.00
N ILE A 114 20.47 12.65 32.28
CA ILE A 114 19.62 13.73 32.80
C ILE A 114 18.36 13.23 33.54
N GLY A 115 18.13 11.91 33.58
CA GLY A 115 17.03 11.28 34.30
C GLY A 115 15.63 11.41 33.66
N GLU A 116 15.55 11.62 32.34
CA GLU A 116 14.32 11.65 31.55
C GLU A 116 13.66 10.26 31.46
N ASP A 117 12.32 10.20 31.44
CA ASP A 117 11.58 8.93 31.36
C ASP A 117 11.42 8.43 29.92
N ILE A 118 12.07 7.31 29.59
CA ILE A 118 11.88 6.63 28.30
C ILE A 118 10.58 5.81 28.36
N ASN A 119 9.51 6.31 27.75
CA ASN A 119 8.17 5.74 27.91
C ASN A 119 7.77 4.81 26.77
N PHE A 120 7.16 3.66 27.10
CA PHE A 120 6.56 2.72 26.15
C PHE A 120 5.04 2.76 26.29
N THR A 121 4.30 3.16 25.26
CA THR A 121 2.83 3.30 25.33
C THR A 121 2.14 2.07 24.73
N PHE A 122 1.15 1.50 25.43
CA PHE A 122 0.36 0.38 24.91
C PHE A 122 -0.62 0.84 23.84
N ASN A 123 -0.52 0.24 22.65
CA ASN A 123 -1.38 0.55 21.50
C ASN A 123 -2.54 -0.45 21.34
N GLY A 124 -2.41 -1.70 21.84
CA GLY A 124 -3.47 -2.70 21.73
C GLY A 124 -3.00 -4.16 21.68
N PHE A 125 -3.96 -5.07 21.72
CA PHE A 125 -3.81 -6.53 21.63
C PHE A 125 -3.92 -7.03 20.17
N GLY A 126 -3.70 -8.32 19.96
CA GLY A 126 -3.92 -8.99 18.68
C GLY A 126 -5.31 -9.64 18.59
N ILE A 127 -6.02 -9.45 17.47
CA ILE A 127 -7.09 -10.37 17.05
C ILE A 127 -6.48 -11.32 16.03
N THR A 128 -6.75 -12.63 16.17
CA THR A 128 -6.33 -13.66 15.20
C THR A 128 -7.52 -14.54 14.83
N GLY A 129 -7.61 -14.96 13.57
CA GLY A 129 -8.68 -15.84 13.12
C GLY A 129 -8.41 -16.48 11.78
N ARG A 130 -9.32 -17.36 11.37
CA ARG A 130 -9.26 -18.09 10.11
C ARG A 130 -10.60 -17.96 9.38
N VAL A 131 -10.55 -17.58 8.11
CA VAL A 131 -11.67 -17.82 7.18
C VAL A 131 -11.47 -19.21 6.60
N ILE A 132 -12.34 -20.15 6.93
CA ILE A 132 -12.29 -21.52 6.40
C ILE A 132 -13.04 -21.64 5.07
N THR A 133 -12.83 -22.73 4.35
CA THR A 133 -13.86 -23.26 3.45
C THR A 133 -14.91 -24.01 4.28
N ALA A 134 -16.19 -23.82 3.97
CA ALA A 134 -17.28 -24.56 4.62
C ALA A 134 -17.05 -26.08 4.55
N GLY A 135 -17.09 -26.75 5.70
CA GLY A 135 -16.80 -28.19 5.82
C GLY A 135 -15.33 -28.55 6.01
N GLN A 136 -14.39 -27.59 6.04
CA GLN A 136 -12.95 -27.85 6.20
C GLN A 136 -12.33 -27.06 7.36
N THR A 137 -11.12 -27.44 7.77
CA THR A 137 -10.33 -26.80 8.86
C THR A 137 -9.36 -25.71 8.38
N SER A 138 -9.22 -25.57 7.07
CA SER A 138 -8.42 -24.57 6.35
C SER A 138 -9.30 -23.81 5.35
N GLY A 139 -8.77 -22.71 4.83
CA GLY A 139 -9.43 -21.93 3.79
C GLY A 139 -8.46 -21.17 2.88
N PRO A 140 -9.00 -20.31 2.00
CA PRO A 140 -8.23 -19.62 0.98
C PRO A 140 -7.48 -18.39 1.50
N SER A 141 -6.37 -18.08 0.84
CA SER A 141 -5.73 -16.76 0.86
C SER A 141 -6.53 -15.74 0.03
N GLY A 142 -6.36 -14.44 0.30
CA GLY A 142 -6.91 -13.35 -0.52
C GLY A 142 -8.36 -12.94 -0.19
N ILE A 143 -8.98 -13.51 0.85
CA ILE A 143 -10.23 -12.98 1.40
C ILE A 143 -9.94 -11.64 2.05
N ALA A 144 -10.66 -10.59 1.66
CA ALA A 144 -10.61 -9.31 2.36
C ALA A 144 -11.36 -9.46 3.68
N VAL A 145 -10.70 -9.16 4.80
CA VAL A 145 -11.31 -9.14 6.13
C VAL A 145 -11.19 -7.73 6.69
N GLN A 146 -12.31 -7.18 7.14
CA GLN A 146 -12.45 -5.85 7.69
C GLN A 146 -12.89 -5.92 9.15
N LEU A 147 -12.14 -5.28 10.04
CA LEU A 147 -12.48 -5.05 11.43
C LEU A 147 -13.18 -3.70 11.58
N VAL A 148 -14.45 -3.69 11.98
CA VAL A 148 -15.26 -2.48 12.19
C VAL A 148 -15.47 -2.27 13.68
N ASN A 149 -15.24 -1.06 14.20
CA ASN A 149 -15.53 -0.72 15.60
C ASN A 149 -16.94 -0.13 15.79
N ASN A 150 -17.33 0.13 17.04
CA ASN A 150 -18.63 0.74 17.37
C ASN A 150 -18.85 2.14 16.77
N ASN A 151 -17.78 2.87 16.43
CA ASN A 151 -17.83 4.22 15.83
C ASN A 151 -17.99 4.16 14.28
N GLY A 152 -17.91 2.97 13.69
CA GLY A 152 -17.92 2.77 12.24
C GLY A 152 -16.55 2.88 11.58
N GLU A 153 -15.47 3.08 12.34
CA GLU A 153 -14.10 3.08 11.82
C GLU A 153 -13.69 1.66 11.39
N THR A 154 -13.00 1.56 10.26
CA THR A 154 -12.66 0.29 9.61
C THR A 154 -11.15 0.11 9.49
N ARG A 155 -10.68 -1.12 9.68
CA ARG A 155 -9.32 -1.54 9.30
C ARG A 155 -9.40 -2.83 8.49
N ASP A 156 -8.60 -2.92 7.44
CA ASP A 156 -8.64 -4.03 6.50
C ASP A 156 -7.36 -4.88 6.57
N THR A 157 -7.50 -6.17 6.26
CA THR A 157 -6.41 -7.15 6.12
C THR A 157 -6.83 -8.20 5.07
N VAL A 158 -5.92 -9.09 4.68
CA VAL A 158 -6.22 -10.22 3.78
C VAL A 158 -5.79 -11.55 4.38
N THR A 159 -6.51 -12.62 4.06
CA THR A 159 -6.13 -13.96 4.52
C THR A 159 -4.86 -14.45 3.82
N THR A 160 -4.03 -15.13 4.60
CA THR A 160 -2.82 -15.83 4.16
C THR A 160 -3.14 -17.28 3.74
N ALA A 161 -2.14 -18.03 3.26
CA ALA A 161 -2.33 -19.42 2.88
C ALA A 161 -2.81 -20.27 4.07
N GLY A 162 -3.91 -21.01 3.88
CA GLY A 162 -4.61 -21.72 4.97
C GLY A 162 -5.79 -20.95 5.58
N GLY A 163 -5.96 -19.68 5.22
CA GLY A 163 -7.11 -18.84 5.60
C GLY A 163 -6.87 -17.93 6.79
N ASP A 164 -5.65 -17.90 7.34
CA ASP A 164 -5.34 -17.16 8.57
C ASP A 164 -5.17 -15.65 8.33
N PHE A 165 -5.76 -14.85 9.23
CA PHE A 165 -5.66 -13.40 9.26
C PHE A 165 -5.44 -12.87 10.68
N TYR A 166 -4.91 -11.66 10.80
CA TYR A 166 -4.74 -10.99 12.09
C TYR A 166 -4.93 -9.47 11.99
N PHE A 167 -5.27 -8.87 13.12
CA PHE A 167 -5.27 -7.42 13.35
C PHE A 167 -4.47 -7.10 14.61
N THR A 168 -3.59 -6.10 14.52
CA THR A 168 -2.87 -5.49 15.64
C THR A 168 -2.45 -4.07 15.23
N PRO A 169 -2.33 -3.09 16.14
CA PRO A 169 -2.88 -3.07 17.50
C PRO A 169 -4.41 -3.10 17.50
N VAL A 170 -5.06 -3.72 18.49
CA VAL A 170 -6.52 -3.59 18.70
C VAL A 170 -6.83 -3.29 20.16
N ILE A 171 -7.45 -2.14 20.41
CA ILE A 171 -7.86 -1.67 21.74
C ILE A 171 -9.00 -2.57 22.30
N PRO A 172 -9.12 -2.78 23.62
CA PRO A 172 -10.29 -3.43 24.21
C PRO A 172 -11.61 -2.78 23.81
N GLY A 173 -12.53 -3.59 23.31
CA GLY A 173 -13.75 -3.08 22.69
C GLY A 173 -14.55 -4.16 21.99
N LYS A 174 -15.76 -3.79 21.58
CA LYS A 174 -16.62 -4.61 20.74
C LYS A 174 -16.40 -4.22 19.28
N TYR A 175 -16.15 -5.23 18.44
CA TYR A 175 -15.92 -5.06 17.02
C TYR A 175 -16.79 -6.04 16.22
N THR A 176 -17.07 -5.69 14.97
CA THR A 176 -17.69 -6.59 13.98
C THR A 176 -16.68 -6.83 12.87
N LEU A 177 -16.26 -8.07 12.73
CA LEU A 177 -15.52 -8.53 11.55
C LEU A 177 -16.48 -8.76 10.40
N LYS A 178 -16.10 -8.32 9.21
CA LYS A 178 -16.79 -8.57 7.94
C LYS A 178 -15.76 -9.15 6.97
N ALA A 179 -16.05 -10.28 6.35
CA ALA A 179 -15.19 -10.91 5.36
C ALA A 179 -15.91 -10.94 4.01
N SER A 180 -15.19 -10.58 2.95
CA SER A 180 -15.71 -10.45 1.58
C SER A 180 -14.70 -10.93 0.54
N HIS A 181 -15.22 -11.31 -0.62
CA HIS A 181 -14.42 -11.56 -1.82
C HIS A 181 -15.19 -11.02 -3.04
N SER A 182 -14.49 -10.74 -4.14
CA SER A 182 -15.10 -10.22 -5.36
C SER A 182 -15.97 -11.25 -6.09
N LYS A 183 -15.61 -12.53 -5.99
CA LYS A 183 -16.35 -13.66 -6.57
C LYS A 183 -17.14 -14.49 -5.55
N TRP A 184 -16.52 -14.80 -4.42
CA TRP A 184 -16.97 -15.89 -3.55
C TRP A 184 -17.95 -15.40 -2.49
N LYS A 185 -18.96 -16.24 -2.21
CA LYS A 185 -19.97 -15.96 -1.19
C LYS A 185 -19.52 -16.50 0.15
N LEU A 186 -19.44 -15.64 1.16
CA LEU A 186 -19.12 -16.02 2.53
C LEU A 186 -20.40 -16.15 3.35
N GLU A 187 -20.51 -17.23 4.13
CA GLU A 187 -21.65 -17.52 4.99
C GLU A 187 -21.22 -18.49 6.12
N PRO A 188 -21.00 -18.00 7.35
CA PRO A 188 -21.12 -16.59 7.78
C PRO A 188 -20.06 -15.69 7.12
N SER A 189 -20.48 -14.47 6.75
CA SER A 189 -19.60 -13.38 6.27
C SER A 189 -19.25 -12.37 7.35
N GLN A 190 -19.82 -12.48 8.55
CA GLN A 190 -19.56 -11.54 9.65
C GLN A 190 -19.57 -12.22 11.02
N ALA A 191 -18.73 -11.73 11.91
CA ALA A 191 -18.58 -12.24 13.28
C ALA A 191 -18.40 -11.08 14.27
N VAL A 192 -19.10 -11.12 15.41
CA VAL A 192 -18.90 -10.14 16.49
C VAL A 192 -17.80 -10.65 17.41
N VAL A 193 -16.80 -9.80 17.68
CA VAL A 193 -15.65 -10.11 18.54
C VAL A 193 -15.54 -9.08 19.66
N GLN A 194 -15.28 -9.56 20.88
CA GLN A 194 -15.15 -8.74 22.07
C GLN A 194 -13.73 -8.88 22.61
N VAL A 195 -12.88 -7.89 22.32
CA VAL A 195 -11.57 -7.78 22.96
C VAL A 195 -11.79 -7.32 24.40
N ARG A 196 -11.10 -7.95 25.35
CA ARG A 196 -11.11 -7.59 26.78
C ARG A 196 -9.69 -7.41 27.29
N GLU A 197 -9.00 -8.53 27.52
CA GLU A 197 -7.64 -8.60 28.04
C GLU A 197 -6.87 -9.63 27.19
N GLY A 198 -5.69 -9.24 26.70
CA GLY A 198 -4.88 -10.10 25.85
C GLY A 198 -5.46 -10.35 24.45
N ASN A 199 -4.80 -11.25 23.71
CA ASN A 199 -5.18 -11.55 22.33
C ASN A 199 -6.52 -12.29 22.27
N THR A 200 -7.33 -11.95 21.27
CA THR A 200 -8.60 -12.62 21.01
C THR A 200 -8.47 -13.53 19.79
N ALA A 201 -8.37 -14.84 20.04
CA ALA A 201 -8.43 -15.87 19.01
C ALA A 201 -9.90 -16.20 18.67
N LEU A 202 -10.24 -16.21 17.39
CA LEU A 202 -11.59 -16.46 16.91
C LEU A 202 -11.86 -17.97 16.77
N PRO A 203 -13.05 -18.47 17.16
CA PRO A 203 -13.42 -19.86 16.92
C PRO A 203 -13.43 -20.20 15.42
N ILE A 204 -12.99 -21.41 15.07
CA ILE A 204 -13.00 -21.88 13.68
C ILE A 204 -14.44 -21.94 13.16
N GLY A 205 -14.67 -21.40 11.95
CA GLY A 205 -15.99 -21.41 11.30
C GLY A 205 -16.89 -20.20 11.55
N VAL A 206 -16.46 -19.20 12.34
CA VAL A 206 -17.20 -17.93 12.47
C VAL A 206 -17.15 -17.06 11.20
N LEU A 207 -16.23 -17.36 10.28
CA LEU A 207 -16.16 -16.82 8.93
C LEU A 207 -15.85 -17.99 7.98
N ALA A 208 -16.67 -18.18 6.93
CA ALA A 208 -16.51 -19.32 6.02
C ALA A 208 -16.88 -18.96 4.57
N VAL A 209 -16.06 -19.41 3.62
CA VAL A 209 -16.40 -19.42 2.19
C VAL A 209 -17.35 -20.58 1.91
N ARG A 210 -18.54 -20.29 1.38
CA ARG A 210 -19.62 -21.27 1.21
C ARG A 210 -19.43 -22.18 -0.01
N GLY A 211 -18.64 -21.73 -0.99
CA GLY A 211 -18.30 -22.48 -2.21
C GLY A 211 -17.57 -21.62 -3.23
N TYR A 212 -17.16 -22.25 -4.33
CA TYR A 212 -16.29 -21.72 -5.38
C TYR A 212 -16.96 -21.78 -6.75
N GLU A 213 -16.37 -21.07 -7.71
CA GLU A 213 -16.79 -21.10 -9.11
C GLU A 213 -16.19 -22.31 -9.82
N VAL A 214 -17.04 -23.13 -10.43
CA VAL A 214 -16.64 -24.25 -11.29
C VAL A 214 -17.06 -23.95 -12.71
N THR A 215 -16.06 -23.76 -13.57
CA THR A 215 -16.19 -23.49 -15.00
C THR A 215 -15.55 -24.61 -15.81
N GLY A 216 -15.81 -24.62 -17.11
CA GLY A 216 -15.12 -25.50 -18.04
C GLY A 216 -15.65 -25.33 -19.46
N SER A 217 -14.98 -25.97 -20.41
CA SER A 217 -15.30 -25.85 -21.84
C SER A 217 -15.72 -27.19 -22.45
N VAL A 218 -16.64 -27.11 -23.42
CA VAL A 218 -17.04 -28.22 -24.30
C VAL A 218 -16.66 -27.87 -25.72
N THR A 219 -15.98 -28.79 -26.39
CA THR A 219 -15.53 -28.63 -27.77
C THR A 219 -16.25 -29.60 -28.72
N SER A 220 -16.13 -29.33 -30.01
CA SER A 220 -16.62 -30.16 -31.10
C SER A 220 -15.63 -30.01 -32.25
N PHE A 221 -14.89 -31.08 -32.55
CA PHE A 221 -13.79 -31.06 -33.53
C PHE A 221 -12.83 -29.87 -33.31
N SER A 222 -12.31 -29.73 -32.10
CA SER A 222 -11.47 -28.60 -31.61
C SER A 222 -12.09 -27.19 -31.62
N SER A 223 -13.33 -27.01 -32.08
CA SER A 223 -14.07 -25.72 -32.01
C SER A 223 -14.93 -25.64 -30.75
N PRO A 224 -15.21 -24.46 -30.18
CA PRO A 224 -16.18 -24.32 -29.08
C PRO A 224 -17.61 -24.65 -29.53
N ILE A 225 -18.45 -25.20 -28.62
CA ILE A 225 -19.86 -25.50 -28.94
C ILE A 225 -20.85 -25.13 -27.82
N GLY A 226 -21.77 -24.23 -28.15
CA GLY A 226 -22.88 -23.82 -27.29
C GLY A 226 -24.10 -24.76 -27.31
N GLY A 227 -24.95 -24.66 -26.30
CA GLY A 227 -26.21 -25.40 -26.20
C GLY A 227 -26.10 -26.82 -25.64
N ILE A 228 -24.93 -27.25 -25.16
CA ILE A 228 -24.74 -28.55 -24.50
C ILE A 228 -25.15 -28.42 -23.03
N TYR A 229 -25.98 -29.34 -22.54
CA TYR A 229 -26.45 -29.35 -21.16
C TYR A 229 -25.43 -30.10 -20.30
N VAL A 230 -24.81 -29.43 -19.33
CA VAL A 230 -23.81 -30.03 -18.43
C VAL A 230 -24.41 -30.15 -17.04
N LEU A 231 -24.56 -31.37 -16.54
CA LEU A 231 -25.21 -31.69 -15.27
C LEU A 231 -24.17 -31.97 -14.19
N LEU A 232 -24.39 -31.42 -12.99
CA LEU A 232 -23.51 -31.56 -11.83
C LEU A 232 -24.12 -32.55 -10.83
N TYR A 233 -23.36 -33.59 -10.47
CA TYR A 233 -23.70 -34.56 -9.44
C TYR A 233 -22.68 -34.50 -8.30
N SER A 234 -23.14 -34.64 -7.06
CA SER A 234 -22.25 -34.92 -5.91
C SER A 234 -21.83 -36.39 -5.91
N LYS A 235 -20.74 -36.70 -5.23
CA LYS A 235 -20.40 -38.04 -4.75
C LYS A 235 -21.14 -38.40 -3.45
N GLU A 236 -21.60 -37.39 -2.71
CA GLU A 236 -22.46 -37.58 -1.53
C GLU A 236 -23.91 -37.86 -1.91
N GLU A 237 -24.56 -38.79 -1.22
CA GLU A 237 -25.99 -39.03 -1.37
C GLU A 237 -26.81 -37.88 -0.75
N ASN A 238 -27.83 -37.38 -1.48
CA ASN A 238 -28.75 -36.34 -1.04
C ASN A 238 -28.07 -35.05 -0.51
N PRO A 239 -27.25 -34.35 -1.33
CA PRO A 239 -26.57 -33.12 -0.92
C PRO A 239 -27.56 -32.04 -0.47
N LYS A 240 -27.42 -31.57 0.77
CA LYS A 240 -28.36 -30.62 1.41
C LYS A 240 -28.12 -29.15 1.05
N PHE A 241 -27.33 -28.87 0.02
CA PHE A 241 -26.97 -27.52 -0.42
C PHE A 241 -27.57 -27.19 -1.80
N ARG A 242 -27.69 -25.89 -2.09
CA ARG A 242 -28.00 -25.38 -3.43
C ARG A 242 -26.77 -24.73 -4.02
N VAL A 243 -26.47 -25.08 -5.27
CA VAL A 243 -25.45 -24.44 -6.09
C VAL A 243 -26.09 -23.25 -6.81
N GLU A 244 -25.40 -22.12 -6.84
CA GLU A 244 -25.86 -20.88 -7.51
C GLU A 244 -25.34 -20.83 -8.96
N GLY A 245 -25.97 -20.04 -9.82
CA GLY A 245 -25.62 -19.95 -11.26
C GLY A 245 -26.11 -21.09 -12.16
N CYS A 246 -26.71 -22.15 -11.61
CA CYS A 246 -27.22 -23.30 -12.36
C CYS A 246 -28.74 -23.49 -12.24
N LYS A 247 -29.31 -24.28 -13.16
CA LYS A 247 -30.76 -24.50 -13.35
C LYS A 247 -31.20 -25.85 -12.78
N THR A 248 -32.40 -25.91 -12.21
CA THR A 248 -32.98 -27.13 -11.58
C THR A 248 -34.31 -27.58 -12.19
N ALA A 249 -34.92 -26.78 -13.06
CA ALA A 249 -36.10 -27.18 -13.82
C ALA A 249 -35.78 -28.36 -14.76
N LEU A 250 -36.78 -29.14 -15.17
CA LEU A 250 -36.64 -30.23 -16.17
C LEU A 250 -35.81 -31.45 -15.72
N LEU A 251 -35.41 -31.54 -14.45
CA LEU A 251 -34.69 -32.70 -13.89
C LEU A 251 -35.60 -33.88 -13.49
N GLN A 252 -36.91 -33.74 -13.60
CA GLN A 252 -37.86 -34.84 -13.34
C GLN A 252 -37.67 -35.98 -14.35
N GLY A 253 -37.35 -37.18 -13.85
CA GLY A 253 -37.09 -38.36 -14.67
C GLY A 253 -35.64 -38.55 -15.11
N VAL A 254 -34.70 -37.70 -14.67
CA VAL A 254 -33.26 -37.92 -14.87
C VAL A 254 -32.73 -38.89 -13.80
N PRO A 255 -32.02 -39.98 -14.15
CA PRO A 255 -31.42 -40.89 -13.18
C PRO A 255 -30.31 -40.23 -12.35
N ASP A 256 -29.98 -40.87 -11.22
CA ASP A 256 -28.95 -40.44 -10.24
C ASP A 256 -29.17 -39.07 -9.58
N SER A 257 -30.31 -38.39 -9.80
CA SER A 257 -30.69 -37.13 -9.14
C SER A 257 -29.60 -36.03 -9.11
N PRO A 258 -29.25 -35.42 -10.26
CA PRO A 258 -28.26 -34.34 -10.31
C PRO A 258 -28.68 -33.13 -9.47
N ILE A 259 -27.70 -32.39 -8.93
CA ILE A 259 -27.91 -31.17 -8.13
C ILE A 259 -28.58 -30.10 -8.99
N CYS A 260 -28.01 -29.86 -10.18
CA CYS A 260 -28.44 -28.86 -11.14
C CYS A 260 -27.72 -29.07 -12.49
N TYR A 261 -28.04 -28.24 -13.48
CA TYR A 261 -27.32 -28.20 -14.76
C TYR A 261 -27.01 -26.77 -15.21
N SER A 262 -25.95 -26.63 -15.97
CA SER A 262 -25.58 -25.45 -16.74
C SER A 262 -25.74 -25.75 -18.24
N VAL A 263 -25.67 -24.74 -19.10
CA VAL A 263 -25.76 -24.91 -20.57
C VAL A 263 -24.63 -24.11 -21.20
N THR A 264 -23.88 -24.72 -22.11
CA THR A 264 -22.71 -24.05 -22.71
C THR A 264 -23.10 -22.83 -23.55
N ASP A 265 -22.30 -21.78 -23.45
CA ASP A 265 -22.50 -20.51 -24.13
C ASP A 265 -21.90 -20.50 -25.55
N ALA A 266 -21.86 -19.33 -26.21
CA ALA A 266 -21.29 -19.20 -27.56
C ALA A 266 -19.76 -19.45 -27.61
N SER A 267 -19.04 -19.32 -26.49
CA SER A 267 -17.64 -19.71 -26.35
C SER A 267 -17.44 -21.19 -25.96
N GLY A 268 -18.53 -21.95 -25.82
CA GLY A 268 -18.51 -23.35 -25.42
C GLY A 268 -18.34 -23.57 -23.91
N GLU A 269 -18.41 -22.50 -23.11
CA GLU A 269 -18.14 -22.56 -21.67
C GLU A 269 -19.41 -22.74 -20.85
N PHE A 270 -19.30 -23.52 -19.77
CA PHE A 270 -20.33 -23.72 -18.76
C PHE A 270 -19.85 -23.23 -17.40
N GLN A 271 -20.79 -22.87 -16.52
CA GLN A 271 -20.51 -22.27 -15.21
C GLN A 271 -21.45 -22.82 -14.13
N PHE A 272 -20.91 -23.06 -12.94
CA PHE A 272 -21.59 -23.31 -11.67
C PHE A 272 -20.98 -22.37 -10.63
N GLY A 273 -21.73 -21.39 -10.11
CA GLY A 273 -21.14 -20.24 -9.40
C GLY A 273 -20.85 -20.44 -7.91
N LEU A 274 -21.51 -21.41 -7.25
CA LEU A 274 -21.29 -21.68 -5.82
C LEU A 274 -21.34 -23.19 -5.58
N VAL A 275 -20.24 -23.88 -5.85
CA VAL A 275 -20.05 -25.31 -5.55
C VAL A 275 -19.27 -25.42 -4.24
N PRO A 276 -19.81 -26.05 -3.18
CA PRO A 276 -19.06 -26.33 -1.96
C PRO A 276 -17.80 -27.17 -2.21
N ALA A 277 -16.91 -27.27 -1.22
CA ALA A 277 -15.80 -28.20 -1.32
C ALA A 277 -16.28 -29.65 -1.18
N GLY A 278 -15.74 -30.55 -2.00
CA GLY A 278 -16.21 -31.92 -2.11
C GLY A 278 -15.83 -32.59 -3.43
N GLU A 279 -16.30 -33.82 -3.60
CA GLU A 279 -16.06 -34.66 -4.78
C GLU A 279 -17.31 -34.68 -5.68
N TYR A 280 -17.13 -34.44 -6.98
CA TYR A 280 -18.22 -34.23 -7.94
C TYR A 280 -17.98 -34.98 -9.25
N LYS A 281 -19.06 -35.23 -10.02
CA LYS A 281 -18.98 -35.67 -11.42
C LYS A 281 -19.85 -34.79 -12.32
N LEU A 282 -19.36 -34.49 -13.52
CA LEU A 282 -20.14 -33.90 -14.61
C LEU A 282 -20.66 -34.98 -15.57
N LEU A 283 -21.80 -34.71 -16.21
CA LEU A 283 -22.39 -35.47 -17.31
C LEU A 283 -22.86 -34.49 -18.39
N ALA A 284 -22.65 -34.77 -19.67
CA ALA A 284 -23.14 -33.94 -20.77
C ALA A 284 -24.34 -34.57 -21.50
N LEU A 285 -25.39 -33.80 -21.75
CA LEU A 285 -26.58 -34.21 -22.50
C LEU A 285 -26.82 -33.30 -23.73
N SER A 286 -27.25 -33.93 -24.82
CA SER A 286 -27.39 -33.29 -26.14
C SER A 286 -28.77 -32.68 -26.41
N LYS A 287 -29.61 -32.44 -25.40
CA LYS A 287 -31.06 -32.19 -25.59
C LYS A 287 -31.57 -30.95 -24.86
N PRO A 288 -31.98 -29.90 -25.59
CA PRO A 288 -33.06 -29.03 -25.17
C PRO A 288 -34.38 -29.82 -25.10
N PRO A 289 -35.27 -29.56 -24.13
CA PRO A 289 -36.64 -30.06 -24.18
C PRO A 289 -37.43 -29.38 -25.29
N GLY A 290 -38.28 -30.13 -26.00
CA GLY A 290 -39.26 -29.56 -26.94
C GLY A 290 -38.73 -29.16 -28.32
N GLN A 291 -37.43 -29.21 -28.57
CA GLN A 291 -36.87 -29.04 -29.93
C GLN A 291 -36.34 -30.35 -30.52
N ALA A 292 -36.35 -30.40 -31.84
CA ALA A 292 -36.23 -31.65 -32.56
C ALA A 292 -34.80 -31.94 -33.02
N VAL A 293 -34.46 -33.23 -32.98
CA VAL A 293 -33.88 -33.95 -34.13
C VAL A 293 -32.34 -33.94 -34.34
N ILE A 294 -31.54 -33.18 -33.58
CA ILE A 294 -30.08 -33.39 -33.50
C ILE A 294 -29.73 -34.12 -32.20
N ARG A 295 -28.83 -35.10 -32.26
CA ARG A 295 -28.09 -35.66 -31.10
C ARG A 295 -26.59 -35.53 -31.32
N TYR A 296 -25.88 -35.05 -30.31
CA TYR A 296 -24.42 -34.97 -30.28
C TYR A 296 -23.84 -36.26 -29.69
N ASN A 297 -22.82 -36.83 -30.33
CA ASN A 297 -22.09 -38.00 -29.83
C ASN A 297 -20.95 -37.50 -28.91
N ILE A 298 -21.22 -37.30 -27.63
CA ILE A 298 -20.29 -36.66 -26.67
C ILE A 298 -19.39 -37.70 -25.99
N LYS A 299 -18.10 -37.36 -25.77
CA LYS A 299 -17.15 -38.13 -24.93
C LYS A 299 -16.26 -37.21 -24.09
N PRO A 300 -15.72 -37.64 -22.93
CA PRO A 300 -16.09 -38.85 -22.18
C PRO A 300 -17.56 -38.77 -21.71
N GLU A 301 -18.10 -39.87 -21.21
CA GLU A 301 -19.50 -39.87 -20.73
C GLU A 301 -19.66 -39.11 -19.41
N THR A 302 -18.64 -39.15 -18.53
CA THR A 302 -18.58 -38.35 -17.30
C THR A 302 -17.18 -37.83 -17.01
N VAL A 303 -17.09 -36.76 -16.21
CA VAL A 303 -15.83 -36.15 -15.75
C VAL A 303 -15.83 -35.98 -14.23
N PRO A 304 -15.00 -36.71 -13.47
CA PRO A 304 -14.85 -36.50 -12.03
C PRO A 304 -13.92 -35.31 -11.71
N PHE A 305 -14.22 -34.57 -10.64
CA PHE A 305 -13.38 -33.46 -10.15
C PHE A 305 -13.60 -33.18 -8.65
N SER A 306 -12.64 -32.50 -8.00
CA SER A 306 -12.65 -32.19 -6.56
C SER A 306 -12.55 -30.69 -6.31
N VAL A 307 -13.53 -30.08 -5.62
CA VAL A 307 -13.49 -28.65 -5.22
C VAL A 307 -12.80 -28.51 -3.86
N LYS A 308 -11.91 -27.51 -3.71
CA LYS A 308 -11.04 -27.34 -2.53
C LYS A 308 -11.09 -25.92 -1.94
N HIS A 309 -10.12 -25.07 -2.28
CA HIS A 309 -9.96 -23.71 -1.74
C HIS A 309 -9.93 -22.63 -2.83
N ASP A 310 -10.25 -22.96 -4.08
CA ASP A 310 -10.13 -22.04 -5.22
C ASP A 310 -11.13 -22.42 -6.32
N ASP A 311 -11.30 -21.53 -7.29
CA ASP A 311 -12.09 -21.77 -8.50
C ASP A 311 -11.44 -22.87 -9.37
N ILE A 312 -12.26 -23.55 -10.17
CA ILE A 312 -11.80 -24.66 -11.04
C ILE A 312 -12.26 -24.42 -12.47
N TYR A 313 -11.32 -24.49 -13.42
CA TYR A 313 -11.60 -24.48 -14.85
C TYR A 313 -11.28 -25.85 -15.48
N ILE A 314 -12.31 -26.58 -15.91
CA ILE A 314 -12.17 -27.89 -16.55
C ILE A 314 -12.08 -27.70 -18.06
N ARG A 315 -10.85 -27.50 -18.56
CA ARG A 315 -10.56 -27.35 -20.00
C ARG A 315 -10.95 -28.62 -20.75
N ASN A 316 -11.70 -28.47 -21.84
CA ASN A 316 -12.13 -29.56 -22.73
C ASN A 316 -12.79 -30.72 -21.95
N ALA A 317 -13.68 -30.40 -21.00
CA ALA A 317 -14.38 -31.39 -20.18
C ALA A 317 -15.10 -32.44 -21.05
N PHE A 318 -15.66 -32.01 -22.18
CA PHE A 318 -16.35 -32.87 -23.13
C PHE A 318 -16.01 -32.49 -24.57
N GLU A 319 -15.97 -33.49 -25.46
CA GLU A 319 -15.82 -33.31 -26.90
C GLU A 319 -16.93 -34.05 -27.69
N VAL A 320 -17.59 -33.31 -28.58
CA VAL A 320 -18.51 -33.87 -29.57
C VAL A 320 -17.70 -34.51 -30.71
N ASN A 321 -17.88 -35.82 -30.88
CA ASN A 321 -17.15 -36.66 -31.83
C ASN A 321 -17.98 -37.05 -33.08
N GLY A 322 -19.18 -36.48 -33.23
CA GLY A 322 -20.06 -36.69 -34.38
C GLY A 322 -21.51 -36.27 -34.12
N PHE A 323 -22.29 -36.16 -35.20
CA PHE A 323 -23.68 -35.69 -35.19
C PHE A 323 -24.62 -36.77 -35.71
N THR A 324 -25.63 -37.12 -34.92
CA THR A 324 -26.77 -37.90 -35.41
C THR A 324 -27.91 -36.93 -35.71
N ILE A 325 -28.23 -36.76 -36.98
CA ILE A 325 -29.19 -35.77 -37.48
C ILE A 325 -30.36 -36.52 -38.08
N VAL A 326 -31.59 -36.14 -37.75
CA VAL A 326 -32.78 -36.65 -38.46
C VAL A 326 -33.16 -35.63 -39.54
N GLY A 327 -33.35 -36.09 -40.77
CA GLY A 327 -33.96 -35.28 -41.82
C GLY A 327 -35.48 -35.46 -41.88
N SER A 328 -36.14 -34.58 -42.60
CA SER A 328 -37.55 -34.72 -42.95
C SER A 328 -37.77 -34.37 -44.42
N VAL A 329 -38.46 -35.23 -45.17
CA VAL A 329 -38.99 -34.86 -46.48
C VAL A 329 -40.35 -34.22 -46.23
N LEU A 330 -40.46 -32.92 -46.49
CA LEU A 330 -41.63 -32.11 -46.19
C LEU A 330 -42.44 -31.78 -47.44
N ASN A 331 -43.75 -31.72 -47.24
CA ASN A 331 -44.71 -31.47 -48.29
C ASN A 331 -44.74 -30.00 -48.75
N ALA A 332 -44.15 -29.10 -47.95
CA ALA A 332 -43.81 -27.71 -48.25
C ALA A 332 -42.72 -27.22 -47.26
N PRO A 333 -42.12 -26.03 -47.40
CA PRO A 333 -41.04 -25.55 -46.51
C PRO A 333 -41.41 -25.49 -45.01
N ALA A 334 -42.71 -25.37 -44.72
CA ALA A 334 -43.31 -25.49 -43.38
C ALA A 334 -44.51 -26.46 -43.39
N GLY A 335 -44.37 -27.57 -44.12
CA GLY A 335 -45.40 -28.56 -44.39
C GLY A 335 -45.42 -29.78 -43.45
N GLU A 336 -46.31 -30.72 -43.72
CA GLU A 336 -46.32 -32.04 -43.09
C GLU A 336 -45.28 -32.95 -43.74
N GLY A 337 -44.92 -34.05 -43.09
CA GLY A 337 -43.91 -34.99 -43.62
C GLY A 337 -44.49 -36.01 -44.60
N ILE A 338 -43.74 -36.37 -45.64
CA ILE A 338 -44.12 -37.36 -46.65
C ILE A 338 -43.54 -38.74 -46.27
N PRO A 339 -44.38 -39.75 -45.97
CA PRO A 339 -43.91 -41.10 -45.66
C PRO A 339 -43.49 -41.88 -46.90
N GLY A 340 -42.65 -42.91 -46.74
CA GLY A 340 -42.30 -43.84 -47.82
C GLY A 340 -41.35 -43.29 -48.89
N VAL A 341 -40.79 -42.09 -48.72
CA VAL A 341 -39.77 -41.53 -49.61
C VAL A 341 -38.45 -42.30 -49.37
N HIS A 342 -37.87 -42.86 -50.43
CA HIS A 342 -36.56 -43.50 -50.35
C HIS A 342 -35.47 -42.42 -50.31
N VAL A 343 -34.52 -42.55 -49.37
CA VAL A 343 -33.43 -41.58 -49.16
C VAL A 343 -32.06 -42.25 -49.31
N LEU A 344 -31.17 -41.59 -50.03
CA LEU A 344 -29.78 -42.00 -50.21
C LEU A 344 -28.83 -40.85 -49.86
N SER A 345 -27.70 -41.14 -49.22
CA SER A 345 -26.59 -40.19 -49.04
C SER A 345 -25.46 -40.62 -49.94
N ASP A 346 -25.01 -39.73 -50.83
CA ASP A 346 -23.85 -39.93 -51.71
C ASP A 346 -23.97 -41.22 -52.53
N GLY A 347 -25.19 -41.48 -53.04
CA GLY A 347 -25.57 -42.68 -53.78
C GLY A 347 -25.86 -43.93 -52.92
N THR A 348 -25.53 -43.92 -51.63
CA THR A 348 -25.74 -45.06 -50.73
C THR A 348 -27.12 -44.99 -50.05
N PRO A 349 -27.99 -46.01 -50.16
CA PRO A 349 -29.28 -46.02 -49.47
C PRO A 349 -29.11 -45.96 -47.94
N ILE A 350 -29.79 -45.01 -47.29
CA ILE A 350 -29.77 -44.84 -45.83
C ILE A 350 -31.09 -45.24 -45.15
N GLY A 351 -32.19 -45.29 -45.90
CA GLY A 351 -33.49 -45.73 -45.41
C GLY A 351 -34.67 -45.14 -46.19
N THR A 352 -35.85 -45.27 -45.61
CA THR A 352 -37.11 -44.64 -46.07
C THR A 352 -37.65 -43.70 -45.00
N THR A 353 -38.44 -42.70 -45.39
CA THR A 353 -39.12 -41.83 -44.42
C THR A 353 -40.22 -42.56 -43.64
N ASP A 354 -40.30 -42.27 -42.34
CA ASP A 354 -41.32 -42.80 -41.42
C ASP A 354 -42.71 -42.19 -41.70
N SER A 355 -43.73 -42.63 -40.94
CA SER A 355 -45.12 -42.14 -41.02
C SER A 355 -45.30 -40.64 -40.76
N THR A 356 -44.23 -39.94 -40.34
CA THR A 356 -44.17 -38.49 -40.12
C THR A 356 -43.15 -37.79 -41.05
N GLY A 357 -42.73 -38.48 -42.11
CA GLY A 357 -41.81 -38.00 -43.13
C GLY A 357 -40.34 -37.92 -42.72
N LYS A 358 -39.92 -38.53 -41.61
CA LYS A 358 -38.55 -38.39 -41.07
C LYS A 358 -37.63 -39.57 -41.41
N PHE A 359 -36.35 -39.29 -41.57
CA PHE A 359 -35.27 -40.27 -41.84
C PHE A 359 -34.03 -39.93 -40.99
N THR A 360 -33.20 -40.92 -40.60
CA THR A 360 -32.05 -40.66 -39.70
C THR A 360 -30.69 -40.83 -40.38
N LEU A 361 -29.81 -39.86 -40.19
CA LEU A 361 -28.39 -39.84 -40.59
C LEU A 361 -27.51 -40.01 -39.32
N PRO A 362 -27.00 -41.21 -39.02
CA PRO A 362 -26.21 -41.45 -37.81
C PRO A 362 -24.73 -41.03 -37.97
N SER A 363 -24.17 -40.46 -36.90
CA SER A 363 -22.71 -40.25 -36.73
C SER A 363 -21.97 -39.51 -37.86
N LEU A 364 -22.62 -38.53 -38.50
CA LEU A 364 -22.00 -37.64 -39.47
C LEU A 364 -20.86 -36.82 -38.84
N ARG A 365 -19.87 -36.46 -39.66
CA ARG A 365 -18.72 -35.60 -39.31
C ARG A 365 -18.82 -34.28 -40.09
N PRO A 366 -18.03 -33.24 -39.76
CA PRO A 366 -17.93 -32.05 -40.59
C PRO A 366 -17.53 -32.41 -42.03
N GLY A 367 -18.25 -31.87 -43.01
CA GLY A 367 -18.17 -32.26 -44.41
C GLY A 367 -19.41 -31.87 -45.20
N VAL A 368 -19.43 -32.21 -46.50
CA VAL A 368 -20.59 -31.99 -47.39
C VAL A 368 -21.07 -33.36 -47.89
N TYR A 369 -22.38 -33.59 -47.79
CA TYR A 369 -23.06 -34.83 -48.18
C TYR A 369 -24.18 -34.51 -49.17
N THR A 370 -24.40 -35.35 -50.19
CA THR A 370 -25.46 -35.16 -51.19
C THR A 370 -26.62 -36.12 -50.91
N LEU A 371 -27.75 -35.59 -50.46
CA LEU A 371 -28.95 -36.38 -50.17
C LEU A 371 -29.87 -36.40 -51.40
N SER A 372 -30.31 -37.58 -51.83
CA SER A 372 -31.22 -37.78 -52.97
C SER A 372 -32.47 -38.56 -52.58
N PHE A 373 -33.58 -38.29 -53.26
CA PHE A 373 -34.93 -38.64 -52.82
C PHE A 373 -35.79 -39.22 -53.96
N LYS A 374 -36.63 -40.23 -53.67
CA LYS A 374 -37.52 -40.86 -54.68
C LYS A 374 -38.91 -41.17 -54.11
N HIS A 375 -39.96 -40.74 -54.81
CA HIS A 375 -41.37 -40.93 -54.45
C HIS A 375 -42.28 -40.82 -55.70
N GLU A 376 -43.53 -41.32 -55.65
CA GLU A 376 -44.43 -41.39 -56.82
C GLU A 376 -45.34 -40.16 -57.00
N GLN A 377 -45.63 -39.42 -55.92
CA GLN A 377 -46.61 -38.31 -55.94
C GLN A 377 -45.96 -36.91 -56.03
N CYS A 378 -44.64 -36.85 -55.98
CA CYS A 378 -43.86 -35.61 -55.96
C CYS A 378 -42.42 -35.83 -56.40
N GLU A 379 -41.84 -34.82 -57.04
CA GLU A 379 -40.40 -34.70 -57.26
C GLU A 379 -39.79 -33.87 -56.10
N VAL A 380 -38.59 -34.25 -55.66
CA VAL A 380 -37.87 -33.63 -54.55
C VAL A 380 -36.43 -33.45 -55.03
N ASP A 381 -35.92 -32.22 -55.01
CA ASP A 381 -34.57 -31.93 -55.49
C ASP A 381 -33.50 -32.49 -54.54
N ASP A 382 -32.33 -32.83 -55.08
CA ASP A 382 -31.18 -33.28 -54.30
C ASP A 382 -30.70 -32.18 -53.33
N LEU A 383 -30.55 -32.53 -52.06
CA LEU A 383 -30.21 -31.62 -50.97
C LEU A 383 -28.74 -31.80 -50.57
N GLN A 384 -27.91 -30.79 -50.82
CA GLN A 384 -26.58 -30.72 -50.22
C GLN A 384 -26.68 -30.38 -48.73
N LEU A 385 -26.17 -31.28 -47.90
CA LEU A 385 -26.06 -31.14 -46.45
C LEU A 385 -24.62 -30.81 -46.08
N THR A 386 -24.37 -29.54 -45.76
CA THR A 386 -23.10 -29.11 -45.14
C THR A 386 -23.19 -29.26 -43.62
N VAL A 387 -22.34 -30.13 -43.07
CA VAL A 387 -22.13 -30.29 -41.62
C VAL A 387 -20.88 -29.50 -41.24
N GLY A 388 -21.03 -28.55 -40.32
CA GLY A 388 -19.92 -27.78 -39.73
C GLY A 388 -19.51 -28.33 -38.37
N ALA A 389 -18.52 -27.68 -37.74
CA ALA A 389 -18.02 -28.08 -36.42
C ALA A 389 -19.07 -27.98 -35.29
N THR A 390 -20.14 -27.19 -35.44
CA THR A 390 -21.24 -27.09 -34.48
C THR A 390 -22.46 -27.95 -34.84
N GLY A 391 -22.44 -28.67 -35.96
CA GLY A 391 -23.57 -29.43 -36.50
C GLY A 391 -23.99 -28.98 -37.91
N PRO A 392 -25.17 -29.40 -38.39
CA PRO A 392 -25.62 -29.10 -39.74
C PRO A 392 -25.89 -27.59 -39.90
N GLN A 393 -25.38 -26.99 -40.97
CA GLN A 393 -25.53 -25.55 -41.25
C GLN A 393 -26.94 -25.16 -41.69
N SER A 394 -27.73 -26.15 -42.12
CA SER A 394 -29.13 -26.02 -42.49
C SER A 394 -29.96 -27.12 -41.82
N ALA A 395 -31.24 -26.86 -41.58
CA ALA A 395 -32.15 -27.94 -41.19
C ALA A 395 -32.29 -28.92 -42.37
N VAL A 396 -32.12 -30.23 -42.12
CA VAL A 396 -32.21 -31.27 -43.16
C VAL A 396 -33.67 -31.46 -43.59
N ARG A 397 -34.15 -30.52 -44.40
CA ARG A 397 -35.53 -30.44 -44.89
C ARG A 397 -35.49 -30.47 -46.41
N ALA A 398 -35.56 -31.67 -46.96
CA ALA A 398 -35.87 -31.81 -48.37
C ALA A 398 -37.34 -31.42 -48.56
N VAL A 399 -37.62 -30.52 -49.50
CA VAL A 399 -38.98 -30.06 -49.77
C VAL A 399 -39.36 -30.57 -51.15
N VAL A 400 -40.62 -30.95 -51.34
CA VAL A 400 -41.15 -31.22 -52.68
C VAL A 400 -40.94 -30.00 -53.57
N SER A 401 -40.07 -30.18 -54.57
CA SER A 401 -39.78 -29.17 -55.57
C SER A 401 -40.87 -29.13 -56.63
N ARG A 402 -41.55 -30.25 -56.91
CA ARG A 402 -42.69 -30.30 -57.84
C ARG A 402 -43.77 -31.30 -57.39
N TRP A 403 -45.01 -30.83 -57.31
CA TRP A 403 -46.19 -31.59 -56.94
C TRP A 403 -46.93 -32.14 -58.14
N ARG A 404 -47.46 -33.36 -58.02
CA ARG A 404 -48.40 -33.92 -59.01
C ARG A 404 -49.73 -33.20 -58.93
N VAL A 405 -49.96 -32.25 -59.83
CA VAL A 405 -51.21 -31.50 -59.98
C VAL A 405 -52.06 -32.19 -61.02
N CYS A 406 -53.28 -32.56 -60.64
CA CYS A 406 -54.26 -33.15 -61.53
C CYS A 406 -55.57 -32.35 -61.51
N GLY A 407 -56.33 -32.41 -62.60
CA GLY A 407 -57.61 -31.72 -62.67
C GLY A 407 -58.54 -32.31 -63.72
N ASP A 408 -59.74 -31.76 -63.72
CA ASP A 408 -60.83 -32.03 -64.62
C ASP A 408 -61.30 -30.69 -65.22
N ILE A 409 -61.51 -30.66 -66.54
CA ILE A 409 -62.35 -29.65 -67.17
C ILE A 409 -63.77 -30.24 -67.23
N SER A 410 -64.78 -29.44 -66.91
CA SER A 410 -66.19 -29.86 -66.90
C SER A 410 -67.02 -28.86 -67.72
N PRO A 411 -67.46 -29.19 -68.96
CA PRO A 411 -67.42 -30.51 -69.59
C PRO A 411 -66.01 -30.98 -70.02
N PRO A 412 -65.79 -32.30 -70.21
CA PRO A 412 -64.48 -32.85 -70.56
C PRO A 412 -64.11 -32.58 -72.03
N GLU A 413 -63.00 -31.86 -72.25
CA GLU A 413 -62.44 -31.59 -73.58
C GLU A 413 -60.90 -31.67 -73.53
N GLN A 414 -60.25 -32.09 -74.62
CA GLN A 414 -58.78 -32.10 -74.73
C GLN A 414 -58.17 -30.71 -75.01
N ARG A 415 -58.81 -29.63 -74.54
CA ARG A 415 -58.24 -28.28 -74.59
C ARG A 415 -57.03 -28.19 -73.67
N ARG A 416 -55.97 -27.51 -74.12
CA ARG A 416 -54.79 -27.28 -73.28
C ARG A 416 -55.20 -26.47 -72.04
N ILE A 417 -54.83 -26.94 -70.85
CA ILE A 417 -54.82 -26.08 -69.67
C ILE A 417 -53.53 -25.28 -69.74
N VAL A 418 -53.65 -23.96 -69.73
CA VAL A 418 -52.54 -23.03 -69.59
C VAL A 418 -52.35 -22.76 -68.11
N LEU A 419 -51.37 -23.42 -67.49
CA LEU A 419 -50.97 -23.15 -66.11
C LEU A 419 -49.93 -22.03 -66.14
N SER A 420 -50.45 -20.80 -66.09
CA SER A 420 -49.68 -19.57 -66.20
C SER A 420 -49.30 -19.00 -64.83
N THR A 421 -48.10 -18.45 -64.75
CA THR A 421 -47.55 -17.69 -63.61
C THR A 421 -46.98 -16.41 -64.21
N GLY A 422 -47.16 -15.27 -63.53
CA GLY A 422 -47.05 -13.94 -64.16
C GLY A 422 -45.75 -13.69 -64.93
N ASP A 423 -44.64 -14.20 -64.40
CA ASP A 423 -43.28 -13.96 -64.90
C ASP A 423 -42.61 -15.22 -65.49
N SER A 424 -43.38 -16.29 -65.76
CA SER A 424 -42.82 -17.58 -66.21
C SER A 424 -43.51 -18.15 -67.43
N ALA A 425 -42.77 -18.90 -68.25
CA ALA A 425 -43.32 -19.57 -69.42
C ALA A 425 -44.52 -20.47 -69.03
N PRO A 426 -45.67 -20.37 -69.71
CA PRO A 426 -46.87 -21.12 -69.34
C PRO A 426 -46.64 -22.63 -69.48
N VAL A 427 -47.01 -23.39 -68.44
CA VAL A 427 -46.99 -24.85 -68.51
C VAL A 427 -48.27 -25.31 -69.19
N TYR A 428 -48.13 -25.83 -70.42
CA TYR A 428 -49.22 -26.43 -71.17
C TYR A 428 -49.41 -27.88 -70.78
N VAL A 429 -50.65 -28.27 -70.48
CA VAL A 429 -51.04 -29.67 -70.25
C VAL A 429 -52.23 -29.99 -71.14
N THR A 430 -52.07 -30.98 -72.02
CA THR A 430 -53.18 -31.55 -72.79
C THR A 430 -53.82 -32.66 -71.95
N PRO A 431 -55.15 -32.65 -71.73
CA PRO A 431 -55.84 -33.75 -71.07
C PRO A 431 -55.76 -35.07 -71.82
N ASN A 432 -55.82 -36.16 -71.07
CA ASN A 432 -56.10 -37.48 -71.59
C ASN A 432 -57.51 -37.52 -72.23
N THR A 433 -57.83 -38.60 -72.93
CA THR A 433 -59.10 -38.75 -73.67
C THR A 433 -60.36 -38.79 -72.80
N ASP A 434 -60.21 -38.86 -71.47
CA ASP A 434 -61.27 -38.78 -70.46
C ASP A 434 -61.41 -37.37 -69.84
N GLY A 435 -60.64 -36.39 -70.31
CA GLY A 435 -60.60 -35.02 -69.78
C GLY A 435 -59.82 -34.85 -68.47
N ASN A 436 -59.33 -35.95 -67.89
CA ASN A 436 -58.41 -35.89 -66.76
C ASN A 436 -57.00 -35.52 -67.25
N TRP A 437 -56.32 -34.68 -66.47
CA TRP A 437 -54.92 -34.34 -66.72
C TRP A 437 -54.11 -34.45 -65.44
N CYS A 438 -52.81 -34.72 -65.57
CA CYS A 438 -51.84 -34.66 -64.48
C CYS A 438 -50.50 -34.12 -65.00
N THR A 439 -49.81 -33.31 -64.20
CA THR A 439 -48.45 -32.80 -64.47
C THR A 439 -47.70 -32.57 -63.16
N PHE A 440 -46.39 -32.36 -63.20
CA PHE A 440 -45.59 -31.96 -62.04
C PHE A 440 -45.30 -30.46 -62.09
N LEU A 441 -45.90 -29.70 -61.18
CA LEU A 441 -45.70 -28.25 -61.06
C LEU A 441 -44.95 -27.89 -59.77
N PRO A 442 -44.01 -26.94 -59.81
CA PRO A 442 -43.47 -26.32 -58.61
C PRO A 442 -44.55 -25.78 -57.66
N PRO A 443 -44.26 -25.62 -56.35
CA PRO A 443 -45.10 -24.84 -55.46
C PRO A 443 -45.28 -23.40 -55.97
N GLY A 444 -46.52 -22.96 -56.15
CA GLY A 444 -46.86 -21.64 -56.67
C GLY A 444 -48.36 -21.46 -56.91
N THR A 445 -48.79 -20.20 -57.02
CA THR A 445 -50.17 -19.86 -57.42
C THR A 445 -50.24 -19.79 -58.93
N TYR A 446 -50.48 -20.94 -59.57
CA TYR A 446 -50.71 -20.97 -61.01
C TYR A 446 -52.10 -20.43 -61.29
N THR A 447 -52.18 -19.41 -62.13
CA THR A 447 -53.41 -19.12 -62.86
C THR A 447 -53.58 -20.20 -63.92
N ALA A 448 -54.31 -21.26 -63.55
CA ALA A 448 -54.84 -22.17 -64.55
C ALA A 448 -55.96 -21.47 -65.30
N LYS A 449 -55.92 -21.53 -66.62
CA LYS A 449 -57.07 -21.24 -67.48
C LYS A 449 -57.18 -22.34 -68.52
N VAL A 450 -58.42 -22.69 -68.89
CA VAL A 450 -58.66 -23.43 -70.14
C VAL A 450 -58.21 -22.53 -71.29
N GLU A 451 -57.49 -23.05 -72.27
CA GLU A 451 -57.14 -22.26 -73.44
C GLU A 451 -58.40 -21.99 -74.28
N VAL A 452 -58.73 -20.71 -74.38
CA VAL A 452 -59.83 -20.13 -75.15
C VAL A 452 -59.20 -19.10 -76.06
N SER A 453 -59.50 -19.15 -77.35
CA SER A 453 -58.95 -18.22 -78.34
C SER A 453 -59.62 -16.83 -78.25
N GLU A 454 -58.98 -15.81 -78.85
CA GLU A 454 -59.55 -14.47 -78.98
C GLU A 454 -60.89 -14.44 -79.76
N GLU A 455 -61.18 -15.47 -80.55
CA GLU A 455 -62.45 -15.63 -81.25
C GLU A 455 -63.53 -16.13 -80.27
N GLU A 456 -63.28 -17.26 -79.61
CA GLU A 456 -64.18 -17.87 -78.63
C GLU A 456 -64.42 -17.00 -77.37
N MET A 457 -63.47 -16.14 -77.02
CA MET A 457 -63.64 -15.18 -75.91
C MET A 457 -64.58 -14.02 -76.28
N ARG A 458 -64.63 -13.61 -77.57
CA ARG A 458 -65.65 -12.65 -78.06
C ARG A 458 -67.03 -13.30 -78.11
N ASP A 459 -67.10 -14.60 -78.37
CA ASP A 459 -68.32 -15.41 -78.32
C ASP A 459 -68.83 -15.67 -76.87
N GLY A 460 -68.17 -15.08 -75.87
CA GLY A 460 -68.64 -15.04 -74.48
C GLY A 460 -68.20 -16.22 -73.61
N LEU A 461 -67.28 -17.07 -74.07
CA LEU A 461 -66.78 -18.22 -73.30
C LEU A 461 -65.86 -17.78 -72.15
N GLN A 462 -66.46 -17.37 -71.04
CA GLN A 462 -65.76 -17.12 -69.78
C GLN A 462 -66.09 -18.20 -68.76
N TRP A 463 -65.07 -19.00 -68.42
CA TRP A 463 -65.10 -19.89 -67.25
C TRP A 463 -65.34 -19.06 -65.98
N TYR A 464 -65.84 -19.69 -64.90
CA TYR A 464 -66.04 -19.00 -63.63
C TYR A 464 -65.02 -19.39 -62.54
N PRO A 465 -64.19 -18.42 -62.09
CA PRO A 465 -63.61 -17.30 -62.83
C PRO A 465 -62.94 -17.71 -64.15
N ALA A 466 -62.48 -16.75 -64.94
CA ALA A 466 -61.71 -17.00 -66.17
C ALA A 466 -60.37 -17.73 -65.92
N SER A 467 -60.00 -17.87 -64.64
CA SER A 467 -58.66 -18.11 -64.13
C SER A 467 -58.74 -18.72 -62.72
N ARG A 468 -58.49 -20.03 -62.52
CA ARG A 468 -58.35 -20.59 -61.17
C ARG A 468 -56.97 -20.25 -60.62
N PRO A 469 -56.87 -19.67 -59.40
CA PRO A 469 -55.68 -19.85 -58.59
C PRO A 469 -55.56 -21.33 -58.18
N VAL A 470 -54.80 -22.11 -58.95
CA VAL A 470 -54.33 -23.43 -58.54
C VAL A 470 -53.14 -23.20 -57.63
N SER A 471 -53.44 -23.18 -56.33
CA SER A 471 -52.45 -23.03 -55.27
C SER A 471 -51.72 -24.35 -55.05
N VAL A 472 -50.82 -24.68 -55.98
CA VAL A 472 -49.90 -25.81 -55.86
C VAL A 472 -49.03 -25.53 -54.65
N SER A 473 -49.22 -26.27 -53.57
CA SER A 473 -48.75 -25.81 -52.26
C SER A 473 -48.11 -26.91 -51.43
N ARG A 474 -48.89 -27.92 -51.03
CA ARG A 474 -48.49 -28.85 -49.96
C ARG A 474 -48.77 -30.33 -50.22
N ARG A 475 -49.31 -30.69 -51.38
CA ARG A 475 -49.71 -32.06 -51.73
C ARG A 475 -49.95 -32.17 -53.22
N ALA A 476 -50.16 -33.40 -53.69
CA ALA A 476 -50.74 -33.63 -54.99
C ALA A 476 -52.16 -33.00 -55.01
N GLU A 477 -52.32 -31.88 -55.71
CA GLU A 477 -53.60 -31.16 -55.77
C GLU A 477 -54.49 -31.76 -56.87
N SER A 478 -55.75 -32.02 -56.51
CA SER A 478 -56.76 -32.61 -57.38
C SER A 478 -58.04 -31.77 -57.41
N GLY A 479 -58.73 -31.69 -58.54
CA GLY A 479 -60.06 -31.05 -58.65
C GLY A 479 -60.00 -29.52 -58.77
N VAL A 480 -59.53 -29.02 -59.90
CA VAL A 480 -59.31 -27.58 -60.18
C VAL A 480 -60.66 -26.82 -60.51
N ARG A 481 -61.29 -26.14 -59.48
CA ARG A 481 -62.60 -25.31 -59.26
C ARG A 481 -62.55 -24.09 -58.15
N PHE A 482 -62.90 -22.75 -58.32
CA PHE A 482 -62.09 -21.48 -57.90
C PHE A 482 -62.62 -20.40 -56.72
N SER A 483 -61.90 -19.35 -56.10
CA SER A 483 -62.35 -18.36 -54.92
C SER A 483 -61.55 -16.95 -54.47
N GLN A 484 -61.88 -16.06 -53.39
CA GLN A 484 -61.46 -14.54 -53.15
C GLN A 484 -61.32 -13.49 -51.81
N VAL A 485 -61.36 -12.75 -50.59
CA VAL A 485 -60.62 -11.41 -50.07
C VAL A 485 -61.19 -10.34 -48.90
N ARG A 486 -60.45 -9.62 -47.89
CA ARG A 486 -60.66 -8.20 -47.11
C ARG A 486 -59.80 -7.60 -45.80
N ALA A 487 -60.09 -6.41 -45.05
CA ALA A 487 -59.23 -5.54 -44.01
C ALA A 487 -59.78 -4.33 -42.97
N ARG A 488 -59.10 -3.81 -41.81
CA ARG A 488 -59.32 -2.87 -40.52
C ARG A 488 -58.08 -2.45 -39.44
N VAL A 489 -58.16 -1.82 -38.14
CA VAL A 489 -57.05 -1.13 -37.17
C VAL A 489 -57.15 -0.97 -35.49
N ARG A 490 -56.10 -0.59 -34.57
CA ARG A 490 -56.02 -0.30 -32.98
C ARG A 490 -54.74 0.47 -32.21
N GLY A 491 -54.58 0.76 -30.81
CA GLY A 491 -53.40 1.40 -29.95
C GLY A 491 -53.28 1.54 -28.28
N ARG A 492 -52.27 2.22 -27.53
CA ARG A 492 -52.01 2.34 -25.96
C ARG A 492 -51.04 3.47 -25.19
N VAL A 493 -51.07 3.79 -23.81
CA VAL A 493 -50.25 4.77 -22.86
C VAL A 493 -50.02 4.42 -21.30
N ARG A 494 -49.16 5.12 -20.48
CA ARG A 494 -48.97 5.10 -18.95
C ARG A 494 -48.65 6.46 -18.20
N THR A 495 -48.91 6.62 -16.87
CA THR A 495 -48.62 7.86 -16.04
C THR A 495 -48.26 7.63 -14.54
N VAL A 496 -47.81 8.67 -13.80
CA VAL A 496 -47.55 8.64 -12.33
C VAL A 496 -48.85 8.73 -11.51
N ALA A 497 -48.91 8.00 -10.39
CA ALA A 497 -50.13 7.80 -9.60
C ALA A 497 -50.91 9.10 -9.27
N GLY A 498 -52.18 9.14 -9.71
CA GLY A 498 -53.10 10.27 -9.51
C GLY A 498 -52.87 11.46 -10.45
N ALA A 499 -52.14 11.29 -11.56
CA ALA A 499 -52.16 12.24 -12.68
C ALA A 499 -53.34 11.95 -13.62
N ARG A 500 -53.86 13.00 -14.29
CA ARG A 500 -54.92 12.87 -15.31
C ARG A 500 -54.34 12.20 -16.58
N ALA A 501 -55.12 11.32 -17.22
CA ALA A 501 -54.69 10.70 -18.47
C ALA A 501 -54.51 11.75 -19.58
N PRO A 502 -53.39 11.74 -20.33
CA PRO A 502 -53.14 12.66 -21.44
C PRO A 502 -53.97 12.28 -22.67
N LEU A 503 -54.25 13.23 -23.55
CA LEU A 503 -54.89 12.95 -24.84
C LEU A 503 -53.90 12.28 -25.81
N VAL A 504 -54.37 11.33 -26.62
CA VAL A 504 -53.59 10.75 -27.72
C VAL A 504 -54.21 11.13 -29.06
N ARG A 505 -53.37 11.40 -30.05
CA ARG A 505 -53.73 11.98 -31.34
C ARG A 505 -53.09 11.19 -32.48
N LEU A 506 -53.89 10.72 -33.45
CA LEU A 506 -53.47 10.04 -34.68
C LEU A 506 -53.72 10.90 -35.92
N ARG A 507 -52.76 10.92 -36.86
CA ARG A 507 -52.80 11.69 -38.12
C ARG A 507 -52.31 10.88 -39.31
N ALA A 508 -52.93 11.02 -40.49
CA ALA A 508 -52.43 10.36 -41.71
C ALA A 508 -51.17 11.03 -42.27
N LEU A 509 -50.22 10.22 -42.73
CA LEU A 509 -48.98 10.64 -43.37
C LEU A 509 -49.02 10.35 -44.87
N ALA A 510 -48.51 11.28 -45.66
CA ALA A 510 -48.21 11.07 -47.07
C ALA A 510 -46.93 10.22 -47.24
N PRO A 511 -46.68 9.63 -48.43
CA PRO A 511 -45.51 8.77 -48.66
C PRO A 511 -44.15 9.46 -48.52
N ASP A 512 -44.11 10.80 -48.50
CA ASP A 512 -42.91 11.62 -48.25
C ASP A 512 -42.65 11.92 -46.75
N GLY A 513 -43.51 11.43 -45.86
CA GLY A 513 -43.45 11.67 -44.42
C GLY A 513 -44.09 12.98 -43.95
N THR A 514 -44.69 13.78 -44.85
CA THR A 514 -45.46 14.97 -44.47
C THR A 514 -46.90 14.62 -44.05
N TYR A 515 -47.58 15.49 -43.31
CA TYR A 515 -48.99 15.29 -42.96
C TYR A 515 -49.88 15.44 -44.20
N ALA A 516 -50.75 14.46 -44.45
CA ALA A 516 -51.60 14.44 -45.65
C ALA A 516 -52.57 15.64 -45.70
N PRO A 517 -52.54 16.48 -46.75
CA PRO A 517 -53.30 17.74 -46.77
C PRO A 517 -54.79 17.53 -47.05
N ARG A 518 -55.62 17.78 -46.03
CA ARG A 518 -57.10 17.74 -45.98
C ARG A 518 -57.77 16.36 -46.11
N ALA A 519 -58.90 16.25 -45.42
CA ALA A 519 -59.92 15.19 -45.49
C ALA A 519 -59.58 13.77 -45.00
N ALA A 520 -58.32 13.43 -44.72
CA ALA A 520 -58.04 12.35 -43.76
C ALA A 520 -58.30 12.88 -42.33
N ALA A 521 -59.24 12.28 -41.61
CA ALA A 521 -59.63 12.77 -40.28
C ALA A 521 -58.49 12.63 -39.27
N GLU A 522 -58.20 13.70 -38.52
CA GLU A 522 -57.36 13.63 -37.33
C GLU A 522 -58.15 12.95 -36.21
N LEU A 523 -57.78 11.71 -35.87
CA LEU A 523 -58.49 10.91 -34.88
C LEU A 523 -57.83 11.09 -33.52
N THR A 524 -58.55 11.72 -32.59
CA THR A 524 -58.10 11.86 -31.19
C THR A 524 -58.88 10.92 -30.30
N VAL A 525 -58.21 10.40 -29.27
CA VAL A 525 -58.76 9.37 -28.38
C VAL A 525 -58.13 9.52 -27.01
N THR A 526 -58.96 9.42 -25.97
CA THR A 526 -58.47 9.44 -24.59
C THR A 526 -58.18 8.00 -24.16
N PRO A 527 -57.00 7.69 -23.60
CA PRO A 527 -56.71 6.37 -23.04
C PRO A 527 -57.75 5.97 -21.99
N ASN A 528 -58.16 4.70 -21.99
CA ASN A 528 -59.07 4.16 -20.98
C ASN A 528 -58.40 4.09 -19.58
N HIS A 529 -59.12 3.60 -18.56
CA HIS A 529 -58.61 3.51 -17.19
C HIS A 529 -57.36 2.61 -17.00
N GLU A 530 -57.04 1.76 -17.98
CA GLU A 530 -55.82 0.94 -18.03
C GLU A 530 -54.75 1.49 -19.01
N GLY A 531 -55.08 2.55 -19.75
CA GLY A 531 -54.21 3.23 -20.72
C GLY A 531 -54.43 2.88 -22.21
N GLU A 532 -55.48 2.18 -22.64
CA GLU A 532 -55.65 1.75 -24.05
C GLU A 532 -56.53 2.63 -24.94
N TYR A 533 -56.36 2.55 -26.27
CA TYR A 533 -57.14 3.27 -27.28
C TYR A 533 -57.28 2.53 -28.64
N GLU A 534 -58.25 2.87 -29.51
CA GLU A 534 -58.53 2.16 -30.78
C GLU A 534 -59.17 3.06 -31.87
N PHE A 535 -59.05 2.66 -33.15
CA PHE A 535 -59.59 3.37 -34.33
C PHE A 535 -60.05 2.37 -35.43
N THR A 536 -61.23 2.54 -36.03
CA THR A 536 -61.83 1.57 -37.00
C THR A 536 -62.01 2.13 -38.43
N ASP A 537 -62.41 1.26 -39.37
CA ASP A 537 -62.74 1.57 -40.78
C ASP A 537 -61.65 2.30 -41.58
N VAL A 538 -60.39 1.88 -41.40
CA VAL A 538 -59.22 2.52 -42.00
C VAL A 538 -58.83 1.84 -43.32
N VAL A 539 -58.74 2.64 -44.38
CA VAL A 539 -58.22 2.25 -45.71
C VAL A 539 -56.70 2.02 -45.63
N PRO A 540 -56.11 1.05 -46.35
CA PRO A 540 -54.66 0.82 -46.34
C PRO A 540 -53.82 2.09 -46.61
N GLY A 541 -52.86 2.40 -45.71
CA GLY A 541 -52.14 3.68 -45.65
C GLY A 541 -51.20 3.82 -44.43
N SER A 542 -50.64 5.01 -44.16
CA SER A 542 -49.66 5.27 -43.07
C SER A 542 -50.02 6.49 -42.19
N VAL A 543 -49.56 6.51 -40.92
CA VAL A 543 -50.01 7.45 -39.86
C VAL A 543 -48.93 7.80 -38.79
N GLU A 544 -49.07 8.92 -38.08
CA GLU A 544 -48.35 9.34 -36.84
C GLU A 544 -49.28 9.28 -35.62
N VAL A 545 -48.75 9.04 -34.41
CA VAL A 545 -49.44 9.11 -33.11
C VAL A 545 -48.60 9.81 -31.99
N SER A 546 -49.19 10.70 -31.19
CA SER A 546 -48.47 11.54 -30.17
C SER A 546 -49.24 11.85 -28.87
N VAL A 547 -48.52 12.34 -27.84
CA VAL A 547 -49.02 12.80 -26.50
C VAL A 547 -48.67 14.27 -26.17
N GLU A 548 -49.13 14.78 -25.02
CA GLU A 548 -49.10 16.20 -24.63
C GLU A 548 -48.05 16.56 -23.54
N GLU A 549 -47.25 17.60 -23.78
CA GLU A 549 -45.98 17.86 -23.06
C GLU A 549 -46.04 18.95 -21.96
N SER A 550 -47.15 19.66 -21.79
CA SER A 550 -47.12 21.08 -21.35
C SER A 550 -46.73 21.40 -19.89
N ARG A 551 -46.73 20.43 -18.96
CA ARG A 551 -46.35 20.67 -17.53
C ARG A 551 -45.68 19.48 -16.83
N LEU A 552 -45.53 18.35 -17.51
CA LEU A 552 -45.10 17.08 -16.93
C LEU A 552 -43.81 16.64 -17.62
N CYS A 553 -42.84 16.16 -16.85
CA CYS A 553 -41.66 15.55 -17.45
C CYS A 553 -42.05 14.16 -17.98
N TRP A 554 -41.72 13.87 -19.23
CA TRP A 554 -41.95 12.58 -19.92
C TRP A 554 -40.61 11.96 -20.37
N LEU A 555 -40.61 10.68 -20.72
CA LEU A 555 -39.47 10.04 -21.40
C LEU A 555 -39.48 10.29 -22.92
N ASP A 556 -40.61 10.00 -23.57
CA ASP A 556 -40.82 10.03 -25.03
C ASP A 556 -42.22 10.58 -25.36
N THR A 557 -42.42 11.16 -26.56
CA THR A 557 -43.65 11.94 -26.85
C THR A 557 -44.37 11.68 -28.21
N ARG A 558 -43.80 10.92 -29.16
CA ARG A 558 -44.47 10.56 -30.46
C ARG A 558 -43.89 9.34 -31.21
N HIS A 559 -44.70 8.68 -32.05
CA HIS A 559 -44.41 7.44 -32.82
C HIS A 559 -45.17 7.37 -34.17
N ASN A 560 -44.72 6.56 -35.16
CA ASN A 560 -45.38 6.37 -36.48
C ASN A 560 -45.78 4.90 -36.75
N VAL A 561 -46.84 4.66 -37.54
CA VAL A 561 -47.52 3.35 -37.76
C VAL A 561 -48.08 3.21 -39.20
N ALA A 562 -48.34 1.99 -39.69
CA ALA A 562 -48.93 1.72 -41.00
C ALA A 562 -50.05 0.65 -40.98
N VAL A 563 -50.89 0.65 -42.02
CA VAL A 563 -52.17 -0.09 -42.12
C VAL A 563 -52.26 -0.83 -43.45
N ALA A 564 -52.49 -2.15 -43.43
CA ALA A 564 -52.56 -2.97 -44.64
C ALA A 564 -53.42 -4.26 -44.54
N SER A 565 -54.09 -4.51 -43.41
CA SER A 565 -54.75 -5.80 -43.09
C SER A 565 -56.00 -5.59 -42.23
N GLU A 566 -56.51 -6.60 -41.50
CA GLU A 566 -57.64 -6.45 -40.56
C GLU A 566 -57.33 -5.84 -39.17
N LEU A 567 -56.08 -5.50 -38.86
CA LEU A 567 -55.74 -4.61 -37.72
C LEU A 567 -54.35 -3.92 -37.89
N ALA A 568 -54.01 -3.00 -36.96
CA ALA A 568 -52.70 -2.33 -36.79
C ALA A 568 -52.56 -1.83 -35.32
N LEU A 569 -51.37 -1.45 -34.82
CA LEU A 569 -51.10 -1.12 -33.39
C LEU A 569 -50.02 -0.03 -33.16
N VAL A 570 -49.96 0.56 -31.96
CA VAL A 570 -49.14 1.73 -31.58
C VAL A 570 -48.39 1.53 -30.23
N PRO A 571 -47.15 2.06 -30.01
CA PRO A 571 -46.41 1.97 -28.73
C PRO A 571 -46.89 2.91 -27.60
N THR A 572 -46.18 2.94 -26.46
CA THR A 572 -46.61 3.48 -25.14
C THR A 572 -45.64 4.51 -24.55
N PHE A 573 -46.16 5.57 -23.92
CA PHE A 573 -45.42 6.69 -23.31
C PHE A 573 -45.42 6.67 -21.77
N GLU A 574 -44.38 7.21 -21.09
CA GLU A 574 -44.20 7.20 -19.62
C GLU A 574 -43.71 8.54 -19.01
N GLN A 575 -44.11 8.84 -17.76
CA GLN A 575 -43.95 10.14 -17.06
C GLN A 575 -42.96 10.08 -15.87
N SER A 576 -42.19 11.15 -15.63
CA SER A 576 -41.12 11.22 -14.61
C SER A 576 -41.20 12.35 -13.56
N GLY A 577 -41.92 13.46 -13.75
CA GLY A 577 -41.91 14.56 -12.77
C GLY A 577 -42.73 15.83 -13.09
N TYR A 578 -42.48 16.90 -12.31
CA TYR A 578 -43.08 18.24 -12.43
C TYR A 578 -41.99 19.34 -12.45
N VAL A 579 -42.27 20.49 -13.05
CA VAL A 579 -41.27 21.53 -13.42
C VAL A 579 -41.42 22.83 -12.60
N LEU A 580 -40.29 23.40 -12.18
CA LEU A 580 -40.13 24.63 -11.39
C LEU A 580 -39.02 25.53 -12.00
N LEU A 581 -39.11 26.86 -11.86
CA LEU A 581 -38.11 27.81 -12.37
C LEU A 581 -37.55 28.73 -11.27
N VAL A 582 -36.21 28.89 -11.16
CA VAL A 582 -35.58 29.71 -10.10
C VAL A 582 -34.38 30.52 -10.64
N LYS A 583 -34.27 31.80 -10.23
CA LYS A 583 -33.21 32.74 -10.62
C LYS A 583 -32.45 33.34 -9.43
N SER A 584 -31.13 33.45 -9.52
CA SER A 584 -30.28 34.16 -8.53
C SER A 584 -29.25 35.07 -9.18
N ASP A 585 -28.65 35.99 -8.42
CA ASP A 585 -27.49 36.81 -8.82
C ASP A 585 -26.16 36.38 -8.17
N HIS A 586 -26.22 35.57 -7.11
CA HIS A 586 -25.09 34.88 -6.49
C HIS A 586 -25.40 33.37 -6.42
N ASP A 587 -24.38 32.52 -6.35
CA ASP A 587 -24.60 31.10 -6.09
C ASP A 587 -25.21 30.93 -4.68
N ILE A 588 -26.38 30.30 -4.61
CA ILE A 588 -27.13 30.13 -3.36
C ILE A 588 -27.68 28.72 -3.23
N GLU A 589 -27.80 28.28 -1.98
CA GLU A 589 -28.62 27.13 -1.63
C GLU A 589 -30.04 27.62 -1.33
N VAL A 590 -30.97 27.23 -2.21
CA VAL A 590 -32.41 27.45 -2.02
C VAL A 590 -32.96 26.21 -1.35
N GLU A 591 -33.16 26.29 -0.04
CA GLU A 591 -33.84 25.24 0.70
C GLU A 591 -35.31 25.20 0.26
N TYR A 592 -35.77 24.03 -0.20
CA TYR A 592 -37.17 23.80 -0.57
C TYR A 592 -37.83 22.84 0.42
N LYS A 593 -38.99 23.24 0.95
CA LYS A 593 -39.75 22.45 1.94
C LYS A 593 -41.22 22.33 1.56
N SER A 594 -41.74 21.10 1.57
CA SER A 594 -43.16 20.78 1.49
C SER A 594 -43.55 19.71 2.53
N LYS A 595 -44.83 19.27 2.50
CA LYS A 595 -45.35 18.23 3.40
C LYS A 595 -44.72 16.85 3.18
N SER A 596 -44.42 16.50 1.92
CA SER A 596 -44.00 15.15 1.51
C SER A 596 -42.53 15.03 1.11
N SER A 597 -41.88 16.15 0.77
CA SER A 597 -40.44 16.18 0.48
C SER A 597 -39.81 17.50 0.88
N GLN A 598 -38.54 17.44 1.25
CA GLN A 598 -37.69 18.61 1.44
C GLN A 598 -36.32 18.32 0.84
N GLY A 599 -35.61 19.37 0.45
CA GLY A 599 -34.27 19.26 -0.09
C GLY A 599 -33.64 20.63 -0.30
N VAL A 600 -32.50 20.63 -0.98
CA VAL A 600 -31.76 21.85 -1.32
C VAL A 600 -31.55 21.87 -2.82
N LEU A 601 -32.07 22.91 -3.48
CA LEU A 601 -31.74 23.22 -4.86
C LEU A 601 -30.48 24.10 -4.84
N LYS A 602 -29.39 23.60 -5.44
CA LYS A 602 -28.20 24.40 -5.73
C LYS A 602 -28.52 25.25 -6.96
N VAL A 603 -28.83 26.53 -6.73
CA VAL A 603 -29.22 27.47 -7.78
C VAL A 603 -28.01 28.36 -8.10
N PRO A 604 -27.35 28.16 -9.25
CA PRO A 604 -26.25 29.01 -9.67
C PRO A 604 -26.75 30.42 -10.01
N ALA A 605 -25.86 31.40 -10.02
CA ALA A 605 -26.14 32.74 -10.53
C ALA A 605 -26.58 32.66 -12.01
N GLY A 606 -27.82 33.09 -12.29
CA GLY A 606 -28.49 32.82 -13.56
C GLY A 606 -29.94 32.35 -13.36
N GLU A 607 -30.59 31.97 -14.45
CA GLU A 607 -31.96 31.43 -14.49
C GLU A 607 -31.88 29.91 -14.70
N SER A 608 -32.63 29.11 -13.94
CA SER A 608 -32.53 27.65 -13.97
C SER A 608 -33.89 26.96 -13.89
N GLN A 609 -34.06 25.88 -14.65
CA GLN A 609 -35.24 25.02 -14.61
C GLN A 609 -34.91 23.75 -13.81
N GLN A 610 -35.77 23.42 -12.85
CA GLN A 610 -35.56 22.39 -11.85
C GLN A 610 -36.75 21.42 -11.86
N CYS A 611 -36.49 20.11 -11.79
CA CYS A 611 -37.54 19.11 -11.67
C CYS A 611 -37.71 18.73 -10.19
N VAL A 612 -38.94 18.75 -9.67
CA VAL A 612 -39.23 18.44 -8.26
C VAL A 612 -40.28 17.33 -8.10
N PRO A 613 -40.25 16.55 -7.00
CA PRO A 613 -41.24 15.51 -6.73
C PRO A 613 -42.66 16.06 -6.50
N LYS A 614 -43.65 15.16 -6.52
CA LYS A 614 -45.07 15.48 -6.31
C LYS A 614 -45.32 16.00 -4.87
N SER A 615 -45.78 17.24 -4.77
CA SER A 615 -46.32 17.85 -3.55
C SER A 615 -47.25 19.02 -3.90
N GLU A 616 -47.97 19.56 -2.92
CA GLU A 616 -48.88 20.70 -3.09
C GLU A 616 -48.12 22.04 -3.20
N VAL A 617 -47.54 22.50 -2.09
CA VAL A 617 -46.84 23.79 -2.00
C VAL A 617 -45.42 23.60 -1.45
N TYR A 618 -44.46 24.28 -2.09
CA TYR A 618 -43.08 24.42 -1.67
C TYR A 618 -42.81 25.82 -1.12
N THR A 619 -42.15 25.92 0.03
CA THR A 619 -41.51 27.18 0.47
C THR A 619 -40.04 27.14 0.07
N LEU A 620 -39.58 28.18 -0.64
CA LEU A 620 -38.23 28.37 -1.15
C LEU A 620 -37.55 29.50 -0.39
N ILE A 621 -36.47 29.20 0.36
CA ILE A 621 -35.77 30.21 1.15
C ILE A 621 -34.29 30.29 0.72
N PRO A 622 -33.80 31.46 0.25
CA PRO A 622 -32.39 31.66 -0.05
C PRO A 622 -31.60 31.70 1.27
N ARG A 623 -30.60 30.84 1.41
CA ARG A 623 -29.71 30.82 2.58
C ARG A 623 -28.29 31.21 2.19
N GLY A 624 -27.69 32.10 2.98
CA GLY A 624 -26.36 32.67 2.77
C GLY A 624 -26.11 33.86 3.69
N CYS A 625 -24.88 34.40 3.69
CA CYS A 625 -24.49 35.51 4.58
C CYS A 625 -24.88 36.92 4.06
N HIS A 626 -25.37 37.01 2.82
CA HIS A 626 -25.78 38.26 2.18
C HIS A 626 -27.24 38.57 2.54
N ARG A 627 -27.62 39.84 2.61
CA ARG A 627 -29.05 40.20 2.61
C ARG A 627 -29.58 40.14 1.18
N PHE A 628 -30.37 39.12 0.90
CA PHE A 628 -31.10 38.93 -0.35
C PHE A 628 -32.50 39.58 -0.30
N GLN A 629 -32.98 40.03 -1.45
CA GLN A 629 -34.32 40.57 -1.65
C GLN A 629 -34.99 39.88 -2.86
N PRO A 630 -36.21 39.31 -2.71
CA PRO A 630 -36.91 39.02 -1.45
C PRO A 630 -36.16 38.02 -0.55
N ALA A 631 -36.61 37.86 0.70
CA ALA A 631 -35.94 37.03 1.72
C ALA A 631 -36.51 35.59 1.86
N GLU A 632 -37.71 35.33 1.35
CA GLU A 632 -38.27 34.00 1.08
C GLU A 632 -39.30 34.11 -0.06
N ALA A 633 -39.69 32.97 -0.65
CA ALA A 633 -40.78 32.89 -1.62
C ALA A 633 -41.56 31.58 -1.43
N LYS A 634 -42.86 31.59 -1.75
CA LYS A 634 -43.73 30.41 -1.69
C LYS A 634 -44.27 30.09 -3.07
N VAL A 635 -44.27 28.80 -3.40
CA VAL A 635 -44.52 28.26 -4.73
C VAL A 635 -45.48 27.09 -4.63
N ASP A 636 -46.72 27.30 -5.08
CA ASP A 636 -47.65 26.22 -5.33
C ASP A 636 -47.30 25.54 -6.67
N ILE A 637 -47.16 24.22 -6.69
CA ILE A 637 -46.93 23.43 -7.91
C ILE A 637 -48.11 22.49 -8.25
N SER A 638 -49.16 22.51 -7.42
CA SER A 638 -50.49 22.01 -7.76
C SER A 638 -51.34 23.01 -8.55
N SER A 639 -50.89 24.28 -8.60
CA SER A 639 -51.38 25.33 -9.50
C SER A 639 -51.39 24.92 -10.98
N ASP A 640 -52.39 25.43 -11.72
CA ASP A 640 -52.47 25.29 -13.19
C ASP A 640 -51.41 26.12 -13.95
N THR A 641 -50.59 26.92 -13.25
CA THR A 641 -49.55 27.79 -13.83
C THR A 641 -48.13 27.38 -13.40
N LEU A 642 -47.21 27.39 -14.36
CA LEU A 642 -45.78 27.10 -14.15
C LEU A 642 -45.13 28.19 -13.27
N PRO A 643 -44.62 27.86 -12.07
CA PRO A 643 -44.18 28.87 -11.11
C PRO A 643 -42.70 29.25 -11.25
N SER A 644 -42.38 30.51 -10.97
CA SER A 644 -41.02 31.05 -11.04
C SER A 644 -40.65 31.99 -9.88
N VAL A 645 -39.40 31.97 -9.42
CA VAL A 645 -38.89 32.78 -8.29
C VAL A 645 -37.53 33.42 -8.63
N LYS A 646 -37.25 34.62 -8.08
CA LYS A 646 -35.96 35.33 -8.22
C LYS A 646 -35.47 35.91 -6.89
N PHE A 647 -34.16 35.86 -6.66
CA PHE A 647 -33.47 36.51 -5.52
C PHE A 647 -32.31 37.42 -5.99
N LYS A 648 -31.96 38.45 -5.19
CA LYS A 648 -30.84 39.38 -5.46
C LYS A 648 -30.17 39.88 -4.17
N ALA A 649 -28.83 39.88 -4.06
CA ALA A 649 -28.12 40.45 -2.91
C ALA A 649 -28.00 41.99 -2.94
N VAL A 650 -27.96 42.62 -1.76
CA VAL A 650 -27.81 44.10 -1.62
C VAL A 650 -26.85 44.60 -0.52
N ALA A 651 -26.51 43.79 0.49
CA ALA A 651 -25.55 44.17 1.53
C ALA A 651 -24.90 42.94 2.18
N HIS A 652 -23.66 43.09 2.69
CA HIS A 652 -22.84 42.01 3.23
C HIS A 652 -22.66 42.18 4.74
N ALA A 653 -22.86 41.10 5.50
CA ALA A 653 -22.64 41.11 6.94
C ALA A 653 -21.16 41.30 7.30
N ALA A 654 -20.90 42.13 8.30
CA ALA A 654 -19.60 42.41 8.88
C ALA A 654 -19.73 42.56 10.40
N VAL A 655 -19.56 41.47 11.14
CA VAL A 655 -19.81 41.44 12.59
C VAL A 655 -18.65 42.06 13.38
N ILE A 656 -18.94 43.06 14.21
CA ILE A 656 -18.06 43.51 15.31
C ILE A 656 -18.53 42.80 16.58
N ARG A 657 -17.60 42.22 17.35
CA ARG A 657 -17.92 41.41 18.53
C ARG A 657 -17.05 41.83 19.72
N VAL A 658 -17.64 42.32 20.81
CA VAL A 658 -16.91 42.62 22.05
C VAL A 658 -17.31 41.59 23.11
N ILE A 659 -16.34 40.84 23.65
CA ILE A 659 -16.61 39.74 24.60
C ILE A 659 -16.16 40.12 26.01
N SER A 660 -16.96 39.78 27.03
CA SER A 660 -16.77 40.11 28.45
C SER A 660 -17.13 38.95 29.38
N PRO A 661 -16.45 38.80 30.54
CA PRO A 661 -16.87 37.91 31.62
C PRO A 661 -18.06 38.43 32.46
N ASP A 662 -18.41 39.72 32.39
CA ASP A 662 -19.45 40.36 33.22
C ASP A 662 -20.48 41.18 32.43
N PRO A 663 -21.73 41.29 32.95
CA PRO A 663 -22.81 42.07 32.36
C PRO A 663 -22.70 43.54 32.77
N VAL A 664 -21.59 44.20 32.42
CA VAL A 664 -21.35 45.60 32.79
C VAL A 664 -22.22 46.55 31.96
N SER A 665 -22.73 47.59 32.60
CA SER A 665 -23.64 48.57 31.98
C SER A 665 -22.94 49.83 31.45
N ASP A 666 -21.60 49.80 31.31
CA ASP A 666 -20.77 50.95 30.94
C ASP A 666 -19.90 50.74 29.68
N LEU A 667 -20.02 49.58 29.01
CA LEU A 667 -19.18 49.20 27.88
C LEU A 667 -19.64 49.87 26.57
N THR A 668 -18.93 50.88 26.08
CA THR A 668 -19.23 51.55 24.79
C THR A 668 -18.29 51.11 23.66
N LEU A 669 -18.79 51.12 22.42
CA LEU A 669 -18.01 51.04 21.18
C LEU A 669 -17.99 52.42 20.50
N HIS A 670 -16.82 52.94 20.14
CA HIS A 670 -16.73 53.98 19.11
C HIS A 670 -16.59 53.31 17.73
N ILE A 671 -17.36 53.77 16.75
CA ILE A 671 -17.32 53.32 15.34
C ILE A 671 -17.32 54.57 14.45
N SER A 672 -16.40 54.65 13.48
CA SER A 672 -16.33 55.76 12.51
C SER A 672 -16.21 55.24 11.08
N THR A 673 -17.14 55.58 10.18
CA THR A 673 -17.07 55.20 8.77
C THR A 673 -16.86 56.41 7.86
N ASP A 674 -16.23 56.19 6.71
CA ASP A 674 -15.92 57.25 5.73
C ASP A 674 -17.19 57.93 5.17
N ALA A 675 -18.34 57.25 5.22
CA ALA A 675 -19.63 57.74 4.72
C ALA A 675 -20.51 58.46 5.77
N ALA A 676 -20.25 58.28 7.08
CA ALA A 676 -21.14 58.75 8.14
C ALA A 676 -20.46 59.42 9.36
N GLY A 677 -19.12 59.39 9.44
CA GLY A 677 -18.37 59.98 10.55
C GLY A 677 -18.37 59.14 11.83
N SER A 678 -17.83 59.70 12.91
CA SER A 678 -17.63 59.00 14.19
C SER A 678 -18.87 59.01 15.08
N LYS A 679 -19.31 57.82 15.50
CA LYS A 679 -20.47 57.59 16.37
C LYS A 679 -20.05 56.70 17.55
N GLU A 680 -20.45 57.10 18.76
CA GLU A 680 -20.41 56.19 19.91
C GLU A 680 -21.69 55.34 19.95
N VAL A 681 -21.52 54.06 20.21
CA VAL A 681 -22.53 53.00 20.14
C VAL A 681 -22.45 52.23 21.46
N GLY A 682 -23.21 52.72 22.45
CA GLY A 682 -23.33 52.10 23.75
C GLY A 682 -23.93 53.01 24.83
N PRO A 683 -23.88 52.61 26.11
CA PRO A 683 -23.37 51.32 26.57
C PRO A 683 -24.14 50.16 25.93
N LEU A 684 -23.41 49.20 25.39
CA LEU A 684 -23.99 48.05 24.71
C LEU A 684 -24.72 47.17 25.74
N THR A 685 -25.79 46.50 25.32
CA THR A 685 -26.48 45.55 26.20
C THR A 685 -25.72 44.21 26.22
N PRO A 686 -25.37 43.67 27.40
CA PRO A 686 -24.76 42.35 27.48
C PRO A 686 -25.78 41.28 27.05
N VAL A 687 -25.56 40.65 25.90
CA VAL A 687 -26.27 39.41 25.57
C VAL A 687 -25.54 38.28 26.29
N PRO A 688 -26.21 37.49 27.16
CA PRO A 688 -25.60 36.28 27.71
C PRO A 688 -25.40 35.28 26.56
N ASP A 689 -24.17 35.22 26.05
CA ASP A 689 -23.74 34.21 25.08
C ASP A 689 -23.49 32.92 25.87
N PRO A 690 -24.14 31.79 25.53
CA PRO A 690 -23.98 30.55 26.29
C PRO A 690 -22.54 30.05 26.45
N ASN A 691 -21.63 30.49 25.58
CA ASN A 691 -20.22 30.04 25.54
C ASN A 691 -19.23 31.15 25.91
N GLU A 692 -19.53 32.42 25.62
CA GLU A 692 -18.61 33.54 25.80
C GLU A 692 -19.03 34.57 26.86
N GLY A 693 -19.87 34.15 27.81
CA GLY A 693 -20.23 34.90 29.00
C GLY A 693 -21.23 36.00 28.67
N PHE A 694 -20.75 37.23 28.49
CA PHE A 694 -21.55 38.35 28.01
C PHE A 694 -20.91 38.93 26.76
N VAL A 695 -21.54 38.68 25.62
CA VAL A 695 -21.11 39.20 24.33
C VAL A 695 -21.97 40.39 23.95
N PHE A 696 -21.28 41.43 23.53
CA PHE A 696 -21.83 42.68 23.07
C PHE A 696 -21.57 42.74 21.56
N GLU A 697 -22.47 42.12 20.79
CA GLU A 697 -22.37 42.09 19.33
C GLU A 697 -22.91 43.36 18.68
N HIS A 698 -22.24 43.80 17.62
CA HIS A 698 -22.76 44.82 16.72
C HIS A 698 -22.49 44.42 15.26
N THR A 699 -23.49 43.80 14.63
CA THR A 699 -23.42 43.45 13.20
C THR A 699 -23.63 44.68 12.35
N LEU A 700 -22.56 45.16 11.71
CA LEU A 700 -22.66 46.09 10.60
C LEU A 700 -23.07 45.33 9.32
N TYR A 701 -23.79 46.01 8.45
CA TYR A 701 -24.02 45.57 7.07
C TYR A 701 -23.47 46.66 6.17
N LEU A 702 -22.37 46.37 5.49
CA LEU A 702 -21.61 47.35 4.71
C LEU A 702 -21.82 47.12 3.21
N ALA A 703 -21.72 48.19 2.45
CA ALA A 703 -21.63 48.11 0.99
C ALA A 703 -20.20 47.71 0.57
N ASP A 704 -20.03 47.10 -0.61
CA ASP A 704 -18.70 46.67 -1.07
C ASP A 704 -17.73 47.86 -1.17
N GLY A 705 -16.53 47.69 -0.60
CA GLY A 705 -15.47 48.71 -0.53
C GLY A 705 -15.46 49.67 0.68
N GLU A 706 -16.54 49.75 1.48
CA GLU A 706 -16.64 50.66 2.63
C GLU A 706 -15.65 50.33 3.79
N VAL A 707 -15.23 51.34 4.58
CA VAL A 707 -14.29 51.18 5.70
C VAL A 707 -14.82 51.80 7.01
N ALA A 708 -14.55 51.14 8.14
CA ALA A 708 -14.86 51.58 9.49
C ALA A 708 -13.62 51.51 10.42
N GLN A 709 -13.55 52.41 11.41
CA GLN A 709 -12.56 52.41 12.51
C GLN A 709 -13.27 52.21 13.85
N VAL A 710 -12.75 51.34 14.72
CA VAL A 710 -13.50 50.78 15.87
C VAL A 710 -12.63 50.58 17.12
N TRP A 711 -13.14 50.93 18.32
CA TRP A 711 -12.56 50.54 19.63
C TRP A 711 -13.59 50.62 20.77
N ALA A 712 -13.27 50.07 21.95
CA ALA A 712 -14.19 49.95 23.09
C ALA A 712 -13.64 50.51 24.41
N ARG A 713 -14.51 50.79 25.40
CA ARG A 713 -14.16 51.36 26.73
C ARG A 713 -15.12 50.91 27.84
N SER A 714 -14.60 50.67 29.05
CA SER A 714 -15.35 50.43 30.31
C SER A 714 -14.52 50.98 31.50
N SER A 715 -15.13 51.10 32.68
CA SER A 715 -14.50 51.49 33.95
C SER A 715 -14.31 50.32 34.93
N SER A 716 -15.03 49.22 34.73
CA SER A 716 -14.97 48.00 35.55
C SER A 716 -14.27 46.83 34.85
N LEU A 717 -14.00 46.97 33.54
CA LEU A 717 -13.27 45.99 32.74
C LEU A 717 -12.03 46.59 32.05
N LEU A 718 -10.98 45.79 31.93
CA LEU A 718 -9.82 46.09 31.09
C LEU A 718 -10.11 45.70 29.63
N VAL A 719 -9.93 46.60 28.66
CA VAL A 719 -10.25 46.37 27.24
C VAL A 719 -9.04 46.73 26.35
N GLY A 720 -8.87 46.03 25.22
CA GLY A 720 -7.64 46.01 24.41
C GLY A 720 -7.16 47.30 23.73
N ARG A 721 -5.97 47.23 23.10
CA ARG A 721 -5.19 48.38 22.61
C ARG A 721 -5.77 49.07 21.35
N GLY A 722 -6.55 50.14 21.55
CA GLY A 722 -6.72 51.26 20.60
C GLY A 722 -7.57 50.99 19.34
N PRO A 723 -7.70 52.00 18.44
CA PRO A 723 -8.51 51.92 17.21
C PRO A 723 -8.06 50.83 16.23
N GLN A 724 -9.05 50.12 15.65
CA GLN A 724 -8.85 49.03 14.69
C GLN A 724 -9.70 49.23 13.42
N ALA A 725 -9.15 48.90 12.25
CA ALA A 725 -9.77 49.14 10.95
C ALA A 725 -10.50 47.91 10.38
N VAL A 726 -11.66 48.12 9.75
CA VAL A 726 -12.53 47.09 9.18
C VAL A 726 -12.93 47.50 7.77
N ARG A 727 -12.73 46.64 6.75
CA ARG A 727 -13.08 46.93 5.35
C ARG A 727 -14.03 45.88 4.77
N ALA A 728 -15.09 46.36 4.13
CA ALA A 728 -16.10 45.55 3.45
C ALA A 728 -15.58 44.85 2.18
N ARG A 729 -16.28 43.79 1.77
CA ARG A 729 -16.01 43.00 0.56
C ARG A 729 -17.34 42.48 -0.01
N SER A 730 -17.38 42.19 -1.32
CA SER A 730 -18.51 41.56 -2.03
C SER A 730 -18.86 40.14 -1.58
N GLN A 731 -18.03 39.53 -0.73
CA GLN A 731 -18.29 38.28 -0.02
C GLN A 731 -18.25 38.56 1.48
N CYS A 732 -19.26 38.10 2.22
CA CYS A 732 -19.44 38.47 3.62
C CYS A 732 -18.51 37.70 4.57
N GLY A 733 -18.03 38.41 5.60
CA GLY A 733 -17.22 37.84 6.68
C GLY A 733 -18.07 37.61 7.93
N PRO A 734 -18.20 36.36 8.43
CA PRO A 734 -18.97 36.08 9.66
C PRO A 734 -18.36 36.73 10.91
N THR A 735 -17.13 37.24 10.82
CA THR A 735 -16.51 38.09 11.83
C THR A 735 -15.60 39.07 11.10
N ALA A 736 -15.82 40.37 11.32
CA ALA A 736 -15.06 41.45 10.68
C ALA A 736 -14.12 42.15 11.66
N LEU A 737 -14.46 42.17 12.96
CA LEU A 737 -13.55 42.56 14.05
C LEU A 737 -13.98 41.91 15.38
N VAL A 738 -13.00 41.58 16.23
CA VAL A 738 -13.23 41.13 17.61
C VAL A 738 -12.42 41.97 18.58
N LEU A 739 -13.04 42.38 19.69
CA LEU A 739 -12.39 42.98 20.85
C LEU A 739 -12.73 42.14 22.10
N ARG A 740 -11.87 42.13 23.11
CA ARG A 740 -12.08 41.35 24.36
C ARG A 740 -11.83 42.21 25.60
N ALA A 741 -12.58 41.93 26.66
CA ALA A 741 -12.61 42.65 27.93
C ALA A 741 -12.43 41.70 29.15
N ALA A 742 -11.93 42.20 30.27
CA ALA A 742 -11.50 41.41 31.43
C ALA A 742 -11.85 42.01 32.81
N ARG A 743 -12.13 41.15 33.80
CA ARG A 743 -12.38 41.49 35.23
C ARG A 743 -11.11 42.03 35.94
N ALA A 744 -11.27 42.48 37.20
CA ALA A 744 -10.17 42.72 38.15
C ALA A 744 -10.30 41.85 39.43
N LEU A 745 -9.18 41.50 40.08
CA LEU A 745 -9.06 40.41 41.08
C LEU A 745 -8.26 40.78 42.34
N THR A 746 -8.45 40.05 43.44
CA THR A 746 -7.71 40.12 44.73
C THR A 746 -7.80 38.77 45.45
N LEU A 747 -6.73 38.33 46.14
CA LEU A 747 -6.55 36.96 46.65
C LEU A 747 -5.98 36.95 48.09
N ALA A 748 -6.39 36.01 48.96
CA ALA A 748 -5.92 35.87 50.35
C ALA A 748 -6.10 34.44 50.90
N GLY A 749 -5.50 34.09 52.06
CA GLY A 749 -5.62 32.73 52.61
C GLY A 749 -4.80 32.38 53.86
N ARG A 750 -4.84 31.10 54.29
CA ARG A 750 -4.15 30.54 55.49
C ARG A 750 -3.76 29.05 55.37
N LEU A 751 -2.65 28.60 55.95
CA LEU A 751 -2.26 27.16 55.99
C LEU A 751 -3.09 26.29 56.97
N ARG A 752 -3.34 25.01 56.63
CA ARG A 752 -4.09 24.04 57.46
C ARG A 752 -3.46 22.62 57.47
N PRO A 753 -2.99 22.08 58.61
CA PRO A 753 -2.75 22.77 59.88
C PRO A 753 -1.76 23.94 59.68
N PRO A 754 -1.69 24.90 60.62
CA PRO A 754 -0.74 26.01 60.53
C PRO A 754 0.71 25.49 60.50
N VAL A 755 1.51 26.03 59.58
CA VAL A 755 2.95 25.75 59.46
C VAL A 755 3.69 27.09 59.26
N ALA A 756 4.60 27.41 60.17
CA ALA A 756 5.50 28.56 60.05
C ALA A 756 6.57 28.35 58.98
N ASP A 757 7.24 29.43 58.56
CA ASP A 757 8.38 29.42 57.62
C ASP A 757 8.09 28.77 56.26
N VAL A 758 6.85 28.83 55.78
CA VAL A 758 6.50 28.39 54.42
C VAL A 758 6.57 29.60 53.50
N ARG A 759 7.32 29.48 52.39
CA ARG A 759 7.36 30.53 51.37
C ARG A 759 6.09 30.46 50.53
N ILE A 760 5.35 31.56 50.46
CA ILE A 760 4.15 31.73 49.63
C ILE A 760 4.49 32.65 48.46
N THR A 761 4.35 32.18 47.23
CA THR A 761 4.75 32.93 46.03
C THR A 761 3.58 33.11 45.08
N LEU A 762 3.20 34.37 44.83
CA LEU A 762 2.29 34.79 43.76
C LEU A 762 3.11 34.89 42.45
N ARG A 763 2.72 34.17 41.40
CA ARG A 763 3.31 34.30 40.05
C ARG A 763 2.25 34.53 38.99
N ALA A 764 2.52 35.48 38.11
CA ALA A 764 1.83 35.72 36.85
C ALA A 764 2.83 36.18 35.78
N GLU A 765 2.38 36.29 34.52
CA GLU A 765 3.28 36.57 33.40
C GLU A 765 4.01 37.92 33.54
N GLY A 766 5.33 37.85 33.76
CA GLY A 766 6.20 39.01 34.03
C GLY A 766 6.17 39.56 35.46
N MET A 767 5.55 38.85 36.42
CA MET A 767 5.39 39.30 37.82
C MET A 767 5.56 38.14 38.81
N GLU A 768 6.46 38.31 39.78
CA GLU A 768 6.63 37.40 40.92
C GLU A 768 6.66 38.21 42.22
N GLN A 769 5.88 37.79 43.22
CA GLN A 769 5.78 38.45 44.53
C GLN A 769 5.70 37.42 45.66
N THR A 770 6.62 37.50 46.62
CA THR A 770 6.78 36.52 47.70
C THR A 770 6.33 37.05 49.07
N GLN A 771 5.79 36.16 49.88
CA GLN A 771 5.48 36.33 51.30
C GLN A 771 5.99 35.06 52.06
N VAL A 772 6.14 35.14 53.38
CA VAL A 772 6.47 33.97 54.22
C VAL A 772 5.46 33.89 55.38
N THR A 773 4.99 32.68 55.69
CA THR A 773 4.02 32.46 56.78
C THR A 773 4.67 32.48 58.16
N LYS A 774 3.88 32.88 59.15
CA LYS A 774 4.21 32.75 60.58
C LYS A 774 3.46 31.56 61.17
N ASP A 775 3.50 31.41 62.49
CA ASP A 775 2.79 30.36 63.25
C ASP A 775 1.26 30.32 63.01
N ASP A 776 0.69 31.40 62.47
CA ASP A 776 -0.73 31.53 62.11
C ASP A 776 -1.07 30.99 60.69
N GLY A 777 -0.14 31.11 59.73
CA GLY A 777 -0.23 30.58 58.37
C GLY A 777 -0.74 31.53 57.26
N GLU A 778 -0.90 32.84 57.47
CA GLU A 778 -1.68 33.73 56.55
C GLU A 778 -0.92 34.43 55.39
N TYR A 779 -1.63 34.79 54.31
CA TYR A 779 -1.11 35.53 53.12
C TYR A 779 -2.17 36.38 52.34
N LYS A 780 -1.76 37.39 51.53
CA LYS A 780 -2.67 38.24 50.70
C LYS A 780 -2.01 39.06 49.56
N PHE A 781 -2.71 39.21 48.41
CA PHE A 781 -2.29 39.99 47.22
C PHE A 781 -3.47 40.69 46.47
N GLY A 782 -3.27 41.85 45.83
CA GLY A 782 -4.29 42.58 45.03
C GLY A 782 -4.04 44.10 44.91
N PRO A 783 -4.66 44.84 43.96
CA PRO A 783 -5.59 44.41 42.91
C PRO A 783 -4.88 44.07 41.58
N LEU A 784 -5.50 43.21 40.77
CA LEU A 784 -4.86 42.49 39.67
C LEU A 784 -5.77 42.35 38.43
N ASP A 785 -5.19 42.18 37.24
CA ASP A 785 -5.92 41.88 35.99
C ASP A 785 -6.44 40.44 36.02
N ALA A 786 -7.75 40.23 36.07
CA ALA A 786 -8.36 38.91 36.27
C ALA A 786 -8.47 38.06 34.99
N SER A 787 -8.03 38.56 33.83
CA SER A 787 -7.79 37.69 32.67
C SER A 787 -6.45 36.95 32.75
N LYS A 788 -5.59 37.34 33.71
CA LYS A 788 -4.38 36.59 34.06
C LYS A 788 -4.66 35.66 35.21
N GLU A 789 -4.14 34.45 35.12
CA GLU A 789 -4.09 33.53 36.25
C GLU A 789 -2.92 33.92 37.18
N TYR A 790 -3.18 33.90 38.48
CA TYR A 790 -2.15 34.10 39.50
C TYR A 790 -2.04 32.81 40.30
N SER A 791 -0.97 32.06 40.03
CA SER A 791 -0.64 30.90 40.85
C SER A 791 -0.14 31.38 42.21
N ILE A 792 -0.63 30.75 43.28
CA ILE A 792 -0.11 30.94 44.64
C ILE A 792 0.46 29.58 45.07
N THR A 793 1.78 29.54 45.21
CA THR A 793 2.54 28.31 45.49
C THR A 793 3.15 28.36 46.89
N ALA A 794 3.25 27.21 47.55
CA ALA A 794 3.72 27.08 48.94
C ALA A 794 4.88 26.07 49.03
N GLU A 795 6.02 26.48 49.59
CA GLU A 795 7.28 25.71 49.58
C GLU A 795 7.86 25.53 51.00
N LYS A 796 8.11 24.28 51.43
CA LYS A 796 8.90 23.88 52.62
C LYS A 796 9.29 22.39 52.56
N ASP A 797 10.50 22.03 52.98
CA ASP A 797 11.01 20.65 52.91
C ASP A 797 10.21 19.64 53.75
N SER A 798 10.15 18.39 53.29
CA SER A 798 9.42 17.26 53.90
C SER A 798 7.90 17.43 54.07
N TYR A 799 7.32 18.47 53.46
CA TYR A 799 5.88 18.72 53.41
C TYR A 799 5.41 18.88 51.96
N VAL A 800 4.21 18.39 51.65
CA VAL A 800 3.45 18.79 50.45
C VAL A 800 2.33 19.72 50.87
N PHE A 801 2.15 20.79 50.10
CA PHE A 801 1.03 21.70 50.23
C PHE A 801 0.07 21.45 49.08
N GLY A 802 -1.22 21.26 49.38
CA GLY A 802 -2.26 21.11 48.37
C GLY A 802 -2.74 22.47 47.84
N GLU A 803 -3.72 22.45 46.95
CA GLU A 803 -4.25 23.67 46.33
C GLU A 803 -5.01 24.56 47.33
N ARG A 804 -5.08 25.85 46.97
CA ARG A 804 -5.84 26.88 47.68
C ARG A 804 -7.35 26.59 47.58
N ASP A 805 -8.00 26.30 48.71
CA ASP A 805 -9.45 26.11 48.78
C ASP A 805 -10.26 27.41 48.53
N ALA A 806 -11.58 27.29 48.46
CA ALA A 806 -12.49 28.39 48.13
C ALA A 806 -12.46 29.57 49.14
N ASP A 807 -12.22 29.28 50.43
CA ASP A 807 -12.02 30.30 51.47
C ASP A 807 -10.59 30.88 51.44
N GLY A 808 -9.68 30.22 50.71
CA GLY A 808 -8.29 30.58 50.52
C GLY A 808 -7.28 29.72 51.29
N ASN A 809 -7.70 28.68 52.00
CA ASN A 809 -6.77 27.90 52.82
C ASN A 809 -5.93 26.93 51.99
N ILE A 810 -4.69 26.69 52.40
CA ILE A 810 -3.76 25.76 51.75
C ILE A 810 -3.52 24.57 52.70
N PRO A 811 -3.94 23.33 52.36
CA PRO A 811 -3.74 22.18 53.22
C PRO A 811 -2.28 21.70 53.21
N ALA A 812 -1.77 21.22 54.35
CA ALA A 812 -0.36 20.89 54.54
C ALA A 812 -0.17 19.46 55.07
N HIS A 813 0.60 18.64 54.35
CA HIS A 813 0.79 17.21 54.63
C HIS A 813 2.27 16.86 54.82
N LYS A 814 2.64 16.39 56.01
CA LYS A 814 3.98 15.83 56.28
C LYS A 814 4.17 14.51 55.52
N LEU A 815 5.34 14.33 54.91
CA LEU A 815 5.71 13.17 54.09
C LEU A 815 6.41 12.05 54.89
N ALA A 816 6.53 10.87 54.28
CA ALA A 816 7.12 9.65 54.85
C ALA A 816 8.50 9.30 54.24
N GLU A 817 9.15 8.24 54.76
CA GLU A 817 10.49 7.78 54.35
C GLU A 817 10.60 6.25 54.23
N ILE A 818 11.35 5.76 53.24
CA ILE A 818 11.83 4.37 53.15
C ILE A 818 13.36 4.37 53.26
N THR A 819 13.90 3.51 54.11
CA THR A 819 15.33 3.19 54.20
C THR A 819 15.57 1.77 53.65
N VAL A 820 16.65 1.56 52.89
CA VAL A 820 16.94 0.28 52.21
C VAL A 820 18.39 -0.14 52.42
N GLU A 821 18.59 -1.30 53.06
CA GLU A 821 19.87 -1.95 53.28
C GLU A 821 20.16 -2.98 52.16
N LEU A 822 21.35 -2.93 51.57
CA LEU A 822 21.85 -3.93 50.61
C LEU A 822 23.07 -4.64 51.20
N VAL A 823 22.98 -5.96 51.40
CA VAL A 823 24.06 -6.75 52.02
C VAL A 823 24.38 -8.03 51.24
N ASP A 824 25.62 -8.50 51.26
CA ASP A 824 25.96 -9.84 50.78
C ASP A 824 25.38 -10.91 51.73
N ILE A 825 24.86 -12.00 51.18
CA ILE A 825 24.35 -13.13 51.95
C ILE A 825 25.46 -13.94 52.63
N ALA A 826 26.70 -13.87 52.13
CA ALA A 826 27.82 -14.72 52.56
C ALA A 826 28.49 -14.22 53.85
N ASP A 827 28.65 -12.91 54.01
CA ASP A 827 29.31 -12.28 55.17
C ASP A 827 28.51 -11.13 55.83
N GLY A 828 27.41 -10.69 55.21
CA GLY A 828 26.56 -9.62 55.73
C GLY A 828 27.10 -8.21 55.50
N THR A 829 28.17 -8.03 54.71
CA THR A 829 28.76 -6.71 54.42
C THR A 829 27.89 -5.88 53.45
N PRO A 830 27.94 -4.53 53.52
CA PRO A 830 27.23 -3.68 52.55
C PRO A 830 27.72 -3.86 51.11
N LEU A 831 26.78 -4.00 50.16
CA LEU A 831 27.12 -4.26 48.75
C LEU A 831 27.56 -3.01 47.98
N GLU A 832 28.84 -2.94 47.64
CA GLU A 832 29.38 -1.89 46.77
C GLU A 832 28.77 -1.91 45.36
N GLY A 833 28.31 -0.74 44.89
CA GLY A 833 27.74 -0.59 43.55
C GLY A 833 26.36 -1.21 43.36
N GLY A 834 25.66 -1.55 44.45
CA GLY A 834 24.23 -1.84 44.43
C GLY A 834 23.41 -0.55 44.26
N VAL A 835 22.34 -0.63 43.47
CA VAL A 835 21.43 0.48 43.16
C VAL A 835 20.01 0.09 43.57
N VAL A 836 19.24 1.02 44.15
CA VAL A 836 17.83 0.80 44.48
C VAL A 836 16.95 1.81 43.75
N SER A 837 15.99 1.32 42.99
CA SER A 837 14.89 2.11 42.42
C SER A 837 13.64 2.00 43.30
N VAL A 838 13.09 3.14 43.72
CA VAL A 838 11.81 3.26 44.45
C VAL A 838 10.81 3.99 43.57
N SER A 839 9.64 3.38 43.35
CA SER A 839 8.56 3.98 42.55
C SER A 839 7.18 3.70 43.15
N GLY A 840 6.38 4.75 43.38
CA GLY A 840 5.03 4.65 43.92
C GLY A 840 4.24 5.94 43.77
N GLY A 841 2.99 5.85 43.31
CA GLY A 841 2.21 7.03 42.92
C GLY A 841 2.95 7.84 41.83
N GLN A 842 3.17 9.13 42.09
CA GLN A 842 3.96 10.03 41.24
C GLN A 842 5.45 10.10 41.63
N TYR A 843 5.86 9.48 42.74
CA TYR A 843 7.26 9.50 43.18
C TYR A 843 8.04 8.40 42.47
N ARG A 844 9.11 8.79 41.78
CA ARG A 844 10.21 7.90 41.40
C ARG A 844 11.53 8.47 41.91
N ARG A 845 12.39 7.63 42.49
CA ARG A 845 13.79 7.99 42.78
C ARG A 845 14.65 6.74 42.78
N THR A 846 15.83 6.86 42.20
CA THR A 846 16.89 5.85 42.26
C THR A 846 18.04 6.40 43.12
N ALA A 847 18.69 5.53 43.89
CA ALA A 847 19.93 5.86 44.60
C ALA A 847 20.94 4.70 44.50
N ALA A 848 22.22 5.03 44.34
CA ALA A 848 23.32 4.08 44.35
C ALA A 848 24.03 4.09 45.72
N GLY A 849 24.52 2.93 46.17
CA GLY A 849 25.35 2.82 47.36
C GLY A 849 26.69 3.53 47.20
N ALA A 850 27.03 4.42 48.14
CA ALA A 850 28.27 5.19 48.08
C ALA A 850 29.52 4.30 48.17
N ALA A 851 30.56 4.63 47.40
CA ALA A 851 31.85 3.97 47.50
C ALA A 851 32.43 4.13 48.92
N GLY A 852 32.71 3.02 49.61
CA GLY A 852 32.99 2.99 51.05
C GLY A 852 31.89 2.37 51.93
N GLY A 853 30.77 1.92 51.35
CA GLY A 853 29.84 1.00 52.03
C GLY A 853 28.84 1.66 52.98
N GLU A 854 28.22 2.77 52.57
CA GLU A 854 27.08 3.34 53.31
C GLU A 854 25.91 2.35 53.33
N ALA A 855 25.64 1.75 54.49
CA ALA A 855 24.83 0.54 54.61
C ALA A 855 23.31 0.70 54.33
N ALA A 856 22.81 1.93 54.22
CA ALA A 856 21.37 2.21 54.24
C ALA A 856 20.98 3.41 53.36
N LEU A 857 20.41 3.14 52.18
CA LEU A 857 19.92 4.14 51.22
C LEU A 857 18.59 4.74 51.67
N ARG A 858 18.48 6.07 51.69
CA ARG A 858 17.29 6.80 52.20
C ARG A 858 16.47 7.47 51.12
N PHE A 859 15.17 7.20 51.13
CA PHE A 859 14.15 7.69 50.21
C PHE A 859 13.07 8.43 51.00
N GLY A 860 13.37 9.69 51.36
CA GLY A 860 12.42 10.60 52.00
C GLY A 860 11.46 11.27 51.01
N SER A 861 10.56 12.10 51.55
CA SER A 861 9.54 12.86 50.82
C SER A 861 8.51 12.01 50.08
N LEU A 862 8.14 10.87 50.65
CA LEU A 862 7.12 9.96 50.10
C LEU A 862 5.69 10.42 50.46
N PRO A 863 4.80 10.70 49.51
CA PRO A 863 3.36 10.77 49.77
C PRO A 863 2.77 9.38 50.10
N PRO A 864 1.62 9.27 50.78
CA PRO A 864 1.00 7.98 51.10
C PRO A 864 0.60 7.20 49.84
N ALA A 865 1.17 6.01 49.64
CA ALA A 865 0.95 5.18 48.44
C ALA A 865 1.39 3.72 48.67
N GLN A 866 1.33 2.91 47.61
CA GLN A 866 2.09 1.66 47.53
C GLN A 866 3.36 1.89 46.70
N TYR A 867 4.50 1.50 47.25
CA TYR A 867 5.84 1.68 46.68
C TYR A 867 6.44 0.35 46.28
N TYR A 868 6.76 0.21 45.00
CA TYR A 868 7.62 -0.85 44.49
C TYR A 868 9.08 -0.45 44.72
N VAL A 869 9.81 -1.29 45.45
CA VAL A 869 11.22 -1.10 45.78
C VAL A 869 12.01 -2.25 45.20
N LYS A 870 12.97 -1.96 44.32
CA LYS A 870 13.77 -2.98 43.63
C LYS A 870 15.27 -2.68 43.71
N PRO A 871 16.09 -3.61 44.25
CA PRO A 871 17.55 -3.55 44.15
C PRO A 871 18.04 -4.11 42.81
N HIS A 872 19.14 -3.55 42.30
CA HIS A 872 19.79 -3.93 41.05
C HIS A 872 21.31 -3.93 41.23
N ALA A 873 22.01 -4.96 40.72
CA ALA A 873 23.47 -5.04 40.69
C ALA A 873 23.92 -6.10 39.67
N GLN A 874 24.84 -5.76 38.76
CA GLN A 874 25.24 -6.66 37.66
C GLN A 874 25.90 -7.99 38.10
N GLU A 875 26.45 -8.05 39.31
CA GLU A 875 27.16 -9.24 39.83
C GLU A 875 26.34 -10.04 40.87
N TYR A 876 25.17 -9.54 41.30
CA TYR A 876 24.39 -10.11 42.42
C TYR A 876 22.91 -10.30 42.09
N ARG A 877 22.32 -11.39 42.58
CA ARG A 877 20.88 -11.67 42.55
C ARG A 877 20.29 -11.53 43.95
N PHE A 878 19.39 -10.57 44.13
CA PHE A 878 18.81 -10.25 45.44
C PHE A 878 17.70 -11.21 45.87
N GLN A 879 17.61 -11.41 47.19
CA GLN A 879 16.55 -12.09 47.90
C GLN A 879 16.00 -11.17 49.01
N PRO A 880 14.69 -10.81 48.99
CA PRO A 880 13.77 -10.97 47.85
C PRO A 880 14.23 -10.16 46.61
N PRO A 881 13.70 -10.45 45.40
CA PRO A 881 14.11 -9.73 44.18
C PRO A 881 13.55 -8.30 44.08
N HIS A 882 12.46 -8.02 44.79
CA HIS A 882 11.82 -6.72 44.96
C HIS A 882 10.92 -6.76 46.21
N SER A 883 10.37 -5.62 46.63
CA SER A 883 9.37 -5.52 47.69
C SER A 883 8.28 -4.51 47.33
N ILE A 884 7.05 -4.71 47.82
CA ILE A 884 5.96 -3.72 47.74
C ILE A 884 5.61 -3.29 49.16
N VAL A 885 5.80 -2.00 49.46
CA VAL A 885 5.54 -1.40 50.77
C VAL A 885 4.33 -0.47 50.67
N HIS A 886 3.33 -0.66 51.53
CA HIS A 886 2.32 0.35 51.75
C HIS A 886 2.84 1.36 52.78
N VAL A 887 2.87 2.64 52.41
CA VAL A 887 3.42 3.73 53.22
C VAL A 887 2.29 4.68 53.61
N GLU A 888 2.14 4.90 54.92
CA GLU A 888 1.14 5.80 55.50
C GLU A 888 1.76 7.17 55.84
N GLN A 889 0.92 8.18 56.08
CA GLN A 889 1.39 9.57 56.22
C GLN A 889 2.34 9.76 57.41
N GLY A 890 3.55 10.27 57.15
CA GLY A 890 4.55 10.58 58.17
C GLY A 890 5.27 9.37 58.79
N THR A 891 5.12 8.18 58.21
CA THR A 891 5.78 6.94 58.65
C THR A 891 7.21 6.80 58.15
N ALA A 892 7.96 5.87 58.74
CA ALA A 892 9.29 5.47 58.29
C ALA A 892 9.39 3.94 58.24
N HIS A 893 9.85 3.39 57.10
CA HIS A 893 9.98 1.95 56.87
C HIS A 893 11.44 1.58 56.59
N THR A 894 11.88 0.40 57.05
CA THR A 894 13.20 -0.15 56.71
C THR A 894 13.04 -1.47 55.97
N LEU A 895 13.76 -1.61 54.86
CA LEU A 895 13.86 -2.83 54.05
C LEU A 895 15.30 -3.33 54.02
N ARG A 896 15.49 -4.65 53.91
CA ARG A 896 16.80 -5.27 53.72
C ARG A 896 16.73 -6.30 52.61
N PHE A 897 17.65 -6.21 51.66
CA PHE A 897 17.79 -7.14 50.54
C PHE A 897 19.17 -7.82 50.62
N SER A 898 19.17 -9.16 50.55
CA SER A 898 20.42 -9.95 50.60
C SER A 898 20.81 -10.38 49.19
N GLY A 899 21.95 -9.92 48.69
CA GLY A 899 22.49 -10.28 47.39
C GLY A 899 23.28 -11.59 47.44
N VAL A 900 22.98 -12.51 46.52
CA VAL A 900 23.80 -13.70 46.25
C VAL A 900 24.69 -13.38 45.04
N ARG A 901 26.02 -13.48 45.15
CA ARG A 901 26.91 -13.26 44.00
C ARG A 901 26.71 -14.37 42.95
N VAL A 902 26.47 -13.98 41.70
CA VAL A 902 26.14 -14.90 40.58
C VAL A 902 26.95 -14.62 39.31
N ALA A 903 27.69 -13.52 39.27
CA ALA A 903 28.66 -13.23 38.23
C ALA A 903 29.90 -12.56 38.83
N TRP A 904 31.03 -12.71 38.14
CA TRP A 904 32.35 -12.26 38.59
C TRP A 904 32.98 -11.31 37.56
N SER A 905 34.16 -10.79 37.86
CA SER A 905 34.84 -9.79 37.04
C SER A 905 36.28 -10.15 36.68
N VAL A 906 36.75 -9.63 35.54
CA VAL A 906 38.16 -9.62 35.16
C VAL A 906 38.72 -8.22 35.38
N ARG A 907 39.71 -8.11 36.28
CA ARG A 907 40.45 -6.87 36.60
C ARG A 907 41.83 -6.86 35.95
N GLY A 908 42.21 -5.72 35.37
CA GLY A 908 43.45 -5.63 34.60
C GLY A 908 43.92 -4.20 34.31
N ARG A 909 44.96 -4.08 33.47
CA ARG A 909 45.44 -2.80 32.92
C ARG A 909 45.69 -2.88 31.41
N ALA A 910 45.19 -1.88 30.68
CA ALA A 910 45.55 -1.58 29.30
C ALA A 910 46.76 -0.63 29.29
N VAL A 911 47.79 -0.99 28.53
CA VAL A 911 49.02 -0.19 28.41
C VAL A 911 49.49 -0.12 26.96
N TRP A 912 50.13 0.99 26.60
CA TRP A 912 50.88 1.10 25.35
C TRP A 912 52.10 0.18 25.35
N LEU A 913 52.69 -0.06 24.17
CA LEU A 913 53.92 -0.85 24.02
C LEU A 913 55.08 -0.36 24.91
N GLY A 914 55.18 0.94 25.15
CA GLY A 914 56.15 1.56 26.07
C GLY A 914 55.84 1.40 27.57
N GLY A 915 54.76 0.69 27.93
CA GLY A 915 54.36 0.44 29.32
C GLY A 915 53.53 1.53 29.99
N ALA A 916 53.41 2.71 29.38
CA ALA A 916 52.51 3.78 29.83
C ALA A 916 51.03 3.35 29.78
N PRO A 917 50.15 3.86 30.66
CA PRO A 917 48.72 3.53 30.65
C PRO A 917 48.04 3.97 29.34
N ALA A 918 47.06 3.18 28.89
CA ALA A 918 46.26 3.46 27.71
C ALA A 918 44.80 3.74 28.12
N PRO A 919 44.47 4.99 28.50
CA PRO A 919 43.12 5.38 28.93
C PRO A 919 42.15 5.44 27.74
N GLY A 920 40.86 5.32 28.01
CA GLY A 920 39.78 5.34 27.01
C GLY A 920 39.71 4.10 26.11
N VAL A 921 40.69 3.18 26.19
CA VAL A 921 40.69 1.94 25.41
C VAL A 921 39.51 1.06 25.80
N GLY A 922 38.58 0.88 24.87
CA GLY A 922 37.47 -0.06 25.00
C GLY A 922 37.95 -1.50 24.87
N LEU A 923 37.50 -2.36 25.78
CA LEU A 923 37.79 -3.79 25.83
C LEU A 923 36.48 -4.59 25.84
N ARG A 924 36.53 -5.80 25.29
CA ARG A 924 35.38 -6.70 25.21
C ARG A 924 35.78 -8.14 25.50
N ALA A 925 35.16 -8.77 26.49
CA ALA A 925 35.22 -10.20 26.75
C ALA A 925 34.18 -10.92 25.89
N VAL A 926 34.63 -11.54 24.80
CA VAL A 926 33.79 -12.32 23.88
C VAL A 926 33.77 -13.78 24.33
N PRO A 927 32.59 -14.43 24.47
CA PRO A 927 32.52 -15.85 24.81
C PRO A 927 33.10 -16.74 23.71
N ARG A 928 33.73 -17.85 24.12
CA ARG A 928 34.34 -18.86 23.26
C ARG A 928 33.78 -20.23 23.62
N ALA A 929 33.30 -20.99 22.63
CA ALA A 929 32.91 -22.38 22.85
C ALA A 929 34.14 -23.23 23.24
N ALA A 930 34.02 -24.02 24.31
CA ALA A 930 35.07 -24.92 24.78
C ALA A 930 35.27 -26.12 23.82
N SER A 931 34.19 -26.57 23.18
CA SER A 931 34.18 -27.57 22.12
C SER A 931 32.99 -27.33 21.18
N SER A 932 32.95 -27.98 20.02
CA SER A 932 31.84 -27.90 19.06
C SER A 932 30.62 -28.76 19.44
N THR A 933 30.55 -29.26 20.67
CA THR A 933 29.61 -30.32 21.11
C THR A 933 28.96 -30.06 22.46
N GLN A 934 29.04 -28.85 23.00
CA GLN A 934 28.24 -28.41 24.15
C GLN A 934 27.30 -27.30 23.72
N GLU A 935 26.01 -27.49 23.96
CA GLU A 935 25.02 -26.42 23.83
C GLU A 935 25.35 -25.29 24.82
N SER A 936 25.15 -24.05 24.39
CA SER A 936 25.66 -22.89 25.11
C SER A 936 24.92 -22.64 26.42
N GLN A 937 25.60 -22.89 27.53
CA GLN A 937 25.41 -22.12 28.75
C GLN A 937 25.43 -20.62 28.38
N GLN A 938 24.58 -19.79 29.00
CA GLN A 938 24.10 -18.53 28.42
C GLN A 938 25.10 -17.35 28.57
N CYS A 939 26.34 -17.57 28.14
CA CYS A 939 27.47 -16.66 28.23
C CYS A 939 27.28 -15.41 27.33
N ALA A 940 26.85 -14.29 27.89
CA ALA A 940 26.82 -13.00 27.19
C ALA A 940 28.22 -12.37 27.12
N ALA A 941 28.49 -11.59 26.07
CA ALA A 941 29.71 -10.79 25.94
C ALA A 941 29.63 -9.54 26.82
N GLN A 942 30.74 -9.20 27.49
CA GLN A 942 30.81 -8.02 28.38
C GLN A 942 31.88 -7.04 27.93
N ASP A 943 31.66 -5.75 28.17
CA ASP A 943 32.56 -4.66 27.76
C ASP A 943 33.17 -4.01 29.02
N ALA A 944 34.30 -3.34 28.88
CA ALA A 944 34.78 -2.35 29.85
C ALA A 944 35.63 -1.26 29.18
N THR A 945 35.62 -0.06 29.72
CA THR A 945 36.48 1.05 29.28
C THR A 945 37.68 1.22 30.22
N ALA A 946 38.87 1.44 29.66
CA ALA A 946 40.07 1.68 30.47
C ALA A 946 40.06 3.08 31.11
N ALA A 947 40.20 3.13 32.42
CA ALA A 947 40.24 4.34 33.25
C ALA A 947 41.48 5.22 32.93
N PRO A 948 41.57 6.47 33.46
CA PRO A 948 42.72 7.36 33.25
C PRO A 948 44.09 6.77 33.62
N ASP A 949 44.15 5.85 34.59
CA ASP A 949 45.36 5.13 34.98
C ASP A 949 45.62 3.84 34.15
N GLY A 950 44.79 3.60 33.13
CA GLY A 950 44.79 2.40 32.30
C GLY A 950 44.18 1.17 32.95
N SER A 951 43.67 1.21 34.18
CA SER A 951 43.00 0.05 34.80
C SER A 951 41.61 -0.19 34.19
N PHE A 952 41.15 -1.46 34.20
CA PHE A 952 39.83 -1.85 33.72
C PHE A 952 39.24 -2.99 34.57
N ARG A 953 37.89 -3.06 34.63
CA ARG A 953 37.14 -4.15 35.26
C ARG A 953 35.98 -4.58 34.35
N ILE A 954 36.13 -5.70 33.64
CA ILE A 954 35.01 -6.30 32.89
C ILE A 954 34.15 -7.05 33.91
N ARG A 955 32.93 -6.55 34.15
CA ARG A 955 31.94 -7.07 35.12
C ARG A 955 30.98 -8.08 34.46
N GLY A 956 30.17 -8.77 35.27
CA GLY A 956 29.02 -9.55 34.78
C GLY A 956 29.39 -10.81 33.98
N LEU A 957 30.54 -11.44 34.29
CA LEU A 957 31.02 -12.65 33.62
C LEU A 957 30.54 -13.90 34.37
N ILE A 958 29.95 -14.84 33.63
CA ILE A 958 29.28 -16.04 34.17
C ILE A 958 30.33 -17.16 34.40
N PRO A 959 30.27 -17.93 35.50
CA PRO A 959 31.22 -19.01 35.77
C PRO A 959 30.99 -20.21 34.84
N ASN A 960 32.04 -20.98 34.58
CA ASN A 960 32.13 -22.06 33.57
C ASN A 960 32.11 -21.56 32.10
N CYS A 961 31.89 -20.26 31.87
CA CYS A 961 32.08 -19.65 30.56
C CYS A 961 33.57 -19.35 30.27
N PHE A 962 33.97 -19.55 29.02
CA PHE A 962 35.30 -19.23 28.53
C PHE A 962 35.25 -17.92 27.73
N TYR A 963 36.10 -16.95 28.08
CA TYR A 963 36.10 -15.62 27.50
C TYR A 963 37.45 -15.24 26.89
N LYS A 964 37.44 -14.61 25.71
CA LYS A 964 38.62 -13.99 25.10
C LYS A 964 38.47 -12.47 25.17
N ILE A 965 39.48 -11.77 25.67
CA ILE A 965 39.49 -10.30 25.67
C ILE A 965 40.02 -9.79 24.32
N GLU A 966 39.23 -8.94 23.68
CA GLU A 966 39.50 -8.26 22.42
C GLU A 966 39.33 -6.75 22.59
N LEU A 967 39.74 -5.96 21.60
CA LEU A 967 39.50 -4.51 21.59
C LEU A 967 38.09 -4.23 21.08
N LYS A 968 37.40 -3.28 21.72
CA LYS A 968 36.19 -2.65 21.19
C LYS A 968 36.62 -1.53 20.25
N GLU A 969 35.97 -1.42 19.09
CA GLU A 969 36.24 -0.34 18.14
C GLU A 969 35.79 1.01 18.74
N SER A 970 36.56 2.07 18.49
CA SER A 970 36.32 3.40 19.05
C SER A 970 36.11 4.42 17.94
N SER A 971 35.14 5.31 18.15
CA SER A 971 34.88 6.48 17.31
C SER A 971 35.87 7.63 17.54
N ALA A 972 36.64 7.60 18.64
CA ALA A 972 37.70 8.57 18.92
C ALA A 972 38.88 8.34 17.95
N PRO A 973 39.28 9.33 17.11
CA PRO A 973 40.30 9.15 16.08
C PRO A 973 41.64 8.62 16.60
N GLU A 974 42.07 9.09 17.78
CA GLU A 974 43.30 8.70 18.45
C GLU A 974 43.30 7.28 19.02
N LEU A 975 42.11 6.66 19.19
CA LEU A 975 41.92 5.26 19.59
C LEU A 975 41.45 4.36 18.44
N SER A 976 41.30 4.90 17.23
CA SER A 976 40.90 4.14 16.06
C SER A 976 42.05 3.27 15.51
N GLY A 977 41.72 2.11 14.94
CA GLY A 977 42.69 1.20 14.30
C GLY A 977 43.69 0.52 15.26
N LEU A 978 43.50 0.61 16.58
CA LEU A 978 44.35 -0.03 17.59
C LEU A 978 44.39 -1.56 17.43
N ARG A 979 45.53 -2.16 17.78
CA ARG A 979 45.72 -3.62 17.78
C ARG A 979 46.33 -4.08 19.10
N ILE A 980 45.98 -5.28 19.56
CA ILE A 980 46.64 -5.91 20.71
C ILE A 980 47.98 -6.51 20.22
N ALA A 981 49.10 -6.12 20.85
CA ALA A 981 50.44 -6.53 20.46
C ALA A 981 50.71 -8.04 20.63
N LYS A 982 49.94 -8.72 21.47
CA LYS A 982 49.91 -10.18 21.65
C LYS A 982 48.47 -10.60 21.90
N ALA A 983 47.98 -11.64 21.22
CA ALA A 983 46.62 -12.15 21.42
C ALA A 983 46.38 -12.50 22.90
N SER A 984 45.28 -12.02 23.46
CA SER A 984 44.88 -12.32 24.84
C SER A 984 44.58 -13.82 25.00
N PRO A 985 44.98 -14.45 26.13
CA PRO A 985 44.56 -15.82 26.42
C PRO A 985 43.04 -15.93 26.57
N VAL A 986 42.52 -17.14 26.41
CA VAL A 986 41.14 -17.46 26.81
C VAL A 986 41.12 -17.68 28.32
N ILE A 987 40.23 -16.99 29.01
CA ILE A 987 40.04 -17.03 30.46
C ILE A 987 38.84 -17.93 30.75
N GLU A 988 39.06 -19.00 31.51
CA GLU A 988 38.00 -19.81 32.13
C GLU A 988 37.49 -19.05 33.37
N MET A 989 36.24 -18.62 33.39
CA MET A 989 35.64 -17.96 34.55
C MET A 989 35.18 -19.00 35.58
N LYS A 990 35.43 -18.70 36.86
CA LYS A 990 35.07 -19.52 38.02
C LYS A 990 34.35 -18.64 39.03
N GLU A 991 34.01 -19.20 40.19
CA GLU A 991 33.32 -18.48 41.28
C GLU A 991 34.27 -17.53 42.05
N ASN A 992 35.22 -16.91 41.35
CA ASN A 992 36.17 -15.92 41.85
C ASN A 992 36.51 -14.89 40.77
N ASP A 993 36.89 -13.68 41.20
CA ASP A 993 37.42 -12.66 40.29
C ASP A 993 38.78 -13.10 39.71
N VAL A 994 39.07 -12.65 38.48
CA VAL A 994 40.35 -12.89 37.79
C VAL A 994 41.11 -11.58 37.71
N GLU A 995 42.31 -11.52 38.29
CA GLU A 995 43.05 -10.26 38.46
C GLU A 995 44.36 -10.19 37.67
N ASN A 996 44.97 -9.01 37.65
CA ASN A 996 46.29 -8.73 37.07
C ASN A 996 46.41 -9.01 35.55
N VAL A 997 45.29 -9.00 34.82
CA VAL A 997 45.31 -9.17 33.36
C VAL A 997 45.94 -7.94 32.68
N ARG A 998 46.95 -8.16 31.83
CA ARG A 998 47.66 -7.08 31.14
C ARG A 998 47.41 -7.13 29.63
N ILE A 999 46.74 -6.10 29.10
CA ILE A 999 46.51 -5.90 27.67
C ILE A 999 47.52 -4.87 27.16
N ILE A 1000 48.27 -5.21 26.11
CA ILE A 1000 49.25 -4.31 25.49
C ILE A 1000 48.73 -3.87 24.13
N VAL A 1001 48.50 -2.57 23.94
CA VAL A 1001 48.00 -1.97 22.70
C VAL A 1001 49.10 -1.28 21.90
N ILE A 1002 48.94 -1.31 20.58
CA ILE A 1002 49.77 -0.63 19.60
C ILE A 1002 48.90 0.12 18.59
N GLN A 1003 49.34 1.32 18.23
CA GLN A 1003 48.83 2.07 17.08
C GLN A 1003 49.77 1.85 15.89
N PRO A 1004 49.27 1.48 14.69
CA PRO A 1004 50.12 1.35 13.50
C PRO A 1004 50.68 2.72 13.06
N HIS A 1005 51.82 2.71 12.35
CA HIS A 1005 52.45 3.94 11.87
C HIS A 1005 51.58 4.67 10.83
N GLN A 1006 51.37 5.98 11.05
CA GLN A 1006 50.49 6.84 10.27
C GLN A 1006 51.18 7.53 9.07
N ILE A 1007 52.48 7.26 8.84
CA ILE A 1007 53.31 7.97 7.85
C ILE A 1007 54.35 7.07 7.17
N THR A 1008 54.62 7.38 5.91
CA THR A 1008 55.57 6.71 5.01
C THR A 1008 56.75 7.66 4.72
N ASP A 1009 57.93 7.35 5.24
CA ASP A 1009 59.19 8.05 4.90
C ASP A 1009 59.79 7.50 3.59
N THR A 1010 60.26 8.37 2.68
CA THR A 1010 60.82 7.94 1.38
C THR A 1010 62.13 8.65 1.04
N ASN A 1011 63.15 7.88 0.62
CA ASN A 1011 64.45 8.40 0.15
C ASN A 1011 64.73 8.00 -1.31
N VAL A 1012 65.47 8.84 -2.03
CA VAL A 1012 65.87 8.63 -3.43
C VAL A 1012 67.34 8.97 -3.61
N LEU A 1013 68.11 8.06 -4.21
CA LEU A 1013 69.45 8.33 -4.73
C LEU A 1013 69.36 8.54 -6.25
N VAL A 1014 70.03 9.56 -6.78
CA VAL A 1014 70.11 9.81 -8.23
C VAL A 1014 71.56 9.90 -8.68
N TYR A 1015 71.95 9.04 -9.63
CA TYR A 1015 73.29 9.01 -10.20
C TYR A 1015 73.29 9.40 -11.68
N THR A 1016 74.22 10.26 -12.10
CA THR A 1016 74.60 10.46 -13.51
C THR A 1016 76.12 10.46 -13.62
N PRO A 1017 76.72 9.79 -14.61
CA PRO A 1017 78.17 9.69 -14.75
C PRO A 1017 78.84 11.05 -15.07
N ASN A 1018 78.17 11.92 -15.84
CA ASN A 1018 78.60 13.30 -15.99
C ASN A 1018 77.87 14.19 -14.96
N VAL A 1019 78.66 14.89 -14.15
CA VAL A 1019 78.17 15.71 -13.04
C VAL A 1019 77.38 16.93 -13.53
N ASP A 1020 77.74 17.54 -14.65
CA ASP A 1020 76.98 18.69 -15.17
C ASP A 1020 75.56 18.34 -15.63
N HIS A 1021 75.28 17.07 -15.92
CA HIS A 1021 73.92 16.63 -16.26
C HIS A 1021 72.96 16.72 -15.05
N TYR A 1022 73.45 16.77 -13.80
CA TYR A 1022 72.56 17.00 -12.66
C TYR A 1022 71.75 18.29 -12.82
N LYS A 1023 72.35 19.35 -13.36
CA LYS A 1023 71.71 20.65 -13.58
C LYS A 1023 70.57 20.61 -14.63
N SER A 1024 70.49 19.56 -15.46
CA SER A 1024 69.36 19.32 -16.37
C SER A 1024 68.25 18.49 -15.73
N LEU A 1025 68.48 17.87 -14.57
CA LEU A 1025 67.56 16.95 -13.93
C LEU A 1025 66.62 17.64 -12.93
N ARG A 1026 65.41 17.12 -12.86
CA ARG A 1026 64.40 17.45 -11.86
C ARG A 1026 63.76 16.16 -11.34
N LEU A 1027 63.75 16.00 -10.02
CA LEU A 1027 63.02 14.93 -9.35
C LEU A 1027 61.63 15.45 -8.97
N THR A 1028 60.57 14.73 -9.33
CA THR A 1028 59.18 15.08 -8.97
C THR A 1028 58.43 13.92 -8.33
N LEU A 1029 57.52 14.24 -7.41
CA LEU A 1029 56.59 13.30 -6.77
C LEU A 1029 55.17 13.85 -6.90
N ALA A 1030 54.20 13.01 -7.27
CA ALA A 1030 52.77 13.35 -7.30
C ALA A 1030 51.91 12.18 -6.83
N LEU A 1031 50.61 12.40 -6.61
CA LEU A 1031 49.63 11.30 -6.53
C LEU A 1031 49.41 10.73 -7.94
N GLU A 1032 49.08 9.44 -8.06
CA GLU A 1032 48.75 8.84 -9.35
C GLU A 1032 47.50 9.47 -10.01
N ASP A 1033 46.46 9.75 -9.22
CA ASP A 1033 45.23 10.41 -9.70
C ASP A 1033 45.43 11.85 -10.17
N THR A 1034 46.50 12.52 -9.71
CA THR A 1034 46.78 13.93 -9.98
C THR A 1034 48.23 14.16 -10.44
N PRO A 1035 48.66 13.50 -11.54
CA PRO A 1035 50.07 13.36 -11.91
C PRO A 1035 50.70 14.62 -12.53
N HIS A 1036 49.96 15.73 -12.51
CA HIS A 1036 50.37 17.07 -12.96
C HIS A 1036 50.50 18.08 -11.80
N THR A 1037 50.04 17.73 -10.59
CA THR A 1037 50.22 18.55 -9.38
C THR A 1037 51.26 17.88 -8.49
N HIS A 1038 52.51 18.34 -8.62
CA HIS A 1038 53.63 17.77 -7.89
C HIS A 1038 53.58 18.14 -6.40
N ILE A 1039 53.53 17.12 -5.54
CA ILE A 1039 53.64 17.19 -4.08
C ILE A 1039 55.09 17.54 -3.67
N PHE A 1040 56.06 17.11 -4.48
CA PHE A 1040 57.46 17.53 -4.38
C PHE A 1040 58.02 17.76 -5.78
N SER A 1041 58.82 18.81 -5.97
CA SER A 1041 59.55 19.08 -7.20
C SER A 1041 60.85 19.81 -6.88
N THR A 1042 61.98 19.22 -7.20
CA THR A 1042 63.30 19.85 -6.98
C THR A 1042 64.21 19.68 -8.19
N LYS A 1043 65.05 20.68 -8.47
CA LYS A 1043 66.15 20.54 -9.44
C LYS A 1043 67.35 19.94 -8.72
N LEU A 1044 68.12 19.13 -9.44
CA LEU A 1044 69.34 18.56 -8.91
C LEU A 1044 70.51 19.54 -9.12
N ASP A 1045 71.29 19.78 -8.08
CA ASP A 1045 72.46 20.66 -8.11
C ASP A 1045 73.67 19.94 -7.50
N PRO A 1046 74.74 19.68 -8.27
CA PRO A 1046 75.89 18.91 -7.81
C PRO A 1046 76.87 19.75 -6.96
N ALA A 1047 76.36 20.65 -6.12
CA ALA A 1047 77.18 21.55 -5.32
C ALA A 1047 78.15 20.77 -4.42
N GLY A 1048 79.46 20.94 -4.66
CA GLY A 1048 80.55 20.23 -3.96
C GLY A 1048 81.07 18.96 -4.63
N PHE A 1049 80.45 18.49 -5.73
CA PHE A 1049 80.88 17.30 -6.47
C PHE A 1049 81.65 17.65 -7.75
N SER A 1050 82.43 16.69 -8.25
CA SER A 1050 83.26 16.84 -9.47
C SER A 1050 83.31 15.54 -10.26
N GLN A 1051 83.79 15.57 -11.51
CA GLN A 1051 83.89 14.37 -12.35
C GLN A 1051 84.79 13.26 -11.75
N HIS A 1052 85.63 13.56 -10.75
CA HIS A 1052 86.44 12.58 -10.01
C HIS A 1052 85.81 12.16 -8.67
N VAL A 1053 84.81 12.87 -8.16
CA VAL A 1053 84.14 12.61 -6.88
C VAL A 1053 82.63 12.80 -7.07
N ASN A 1054 81.94 11.71 -7.36
CA ASN A 1054 80.52 11.66 -7.69
C ASN A 1054 79.87 10.39 -7.11
N PRO A 1055 79.32 10.44 -5.89
CA PRO A 1055 78.70 9.28 -5.23
C PRO A 1055 77.19 9.14 -5.51
N GLY A 1056 76.59 10.03 -6.31
CA GLY A 1056 75.14 10.20 -6.40
C GLY A 1056 74.62 11.32 -5.48
N LEU A 1057 73.49 11.93 -5.85
CA LEU A 1057 72.77 12.91 -5.02
C LEU A 1057 71.60 12.23 -4.32
N MET A 1058 71.57 12.30 -2.98
CA MET A 1058 70.52 11.69 -2.17
C MET A 1058 69.50 12.76 -1.72
N TYR A 1059 68.22 12.48 -1.91
CA TYR A 1059 67.10 13.33 -1.52
C TYR A 1059 66.12 12.56 -0.64
N THR A 1060 65.73 13.16 0.48
CA THR A 1060 64.57 12.72 1.27
C THR A 1060 63.34 13.43 0.74
N LEU A 1061 62.28 12.68 0.42
CA LEU A 1061 61.00 13.22 -0.02
C LEU A 1061 60.13 13.64 1.18
N PRO A 1062 59.08 14.45 1.00
CA PRO A 1062 58.13 14.76 2.07
C PRO A 1062 57.50 13.50 2.66
N ARG A 1063 57.17 13.56 3.96
CA ARG A 1063 56.43 12.51 4.65
C ARG A 1063 55.04 12.36 4.07
N LEU A 1064 54.68 11.16 3.66
CA LEU A 1064 53.36 10.87 3.09
C LEU A 1064 52.47 10.25 4.16
N PRO A 1065 51.17 10.57 4.24
CA PRO A 1065 50.24 9.87 5.13
C PRO A 1065 50.15 8.39 4.75
N ALA A 1066 49.97 7.48 5.71
CA ALA A 1066 49.81 6.04 5.46
C ALA A 1066 48.40 5.68 4.93
N ASP A 1067 47.97 6.40 3.90
CA ASP A 1067 46.66 6.34 3.25
C ASP A 1067 46.51 5.15 2.26
N ASN A 1068 47.59 4.43 1.99
CA ASN A 1068 47.72 3.36 1.00
C ASN A 1068 47.48 3.80 -0.47
N ASN A 1069 47.42 5.11 -0.76
CA ASN A 1069 47.32 5.65 -2.11
C ASN A 1069 48.62 5.43 -2.90
N THR A 1070 48.52 5.38 -4.24
CA THR A 1070 49.69 5.28 -5.12
C THR A 1070 50.31 6.66 -5.35
N TYR A 1071 51.62 6.75 -5.10
CA TYR A 1071 52.45 7.90 -5.40
C TYR A 1071 53.40 7.60 -6.57
N VAL A 1072 53.63 8.60 -7.40
CA VAL A 1072 54.41 8.51 -8.64
C VAL A 1072 55.64 9.40 -8.54
N LEU A 1073 56.82 8.77 -8.47
CA LEU A 1073 58.13 9.41 -8.45
C LEU A 1073 58.71 9.42 -9.88
N ARG A 1074 59.16 10.57 -10.37
CA ARG A 1074 59.72 10.74 -11.73
C ARG A 1074 61.05 11.48 -11.70
N LEU A 1075 61.95 11.10 -12.62
CA LEU A 1075 63.13 11.90 -12.93
C LEU A 1075 63.01 12.47 -14.36
N GLU A 1076 62.73 13.77 -14.43
CA GLU A 1076 62.57 14.55 -15.66
C GLU A 1076 63.93 15.16 -16.08
N SER A 1077 64.23 15.26 -17.38
CA SER A 1077 65.46 15.93 -17.86
C SER A 1077 65.20 16.96 -18.96
N THR A 1078 65.91 18.10 -18.88
CA THR A 1078 65.91 19.15 -19.90
C THR A 1078 66.96 18.95 -21.00
N LEU A 1079 67.71 17.85 -20.99
CA LEU A 1079 68.60 17.47 -22.10
C LEU A 1079 67.80 17.23 -23.39
N SER A 1080 68.31 17.66 -24.54
CA SER A 1080 67.57 17.47 -25.79
C SER A 1080 67.60 16.00 -26.24
N LYS A 1081 66.42 15.37 -26.33
CA LYS A 1081 66.24 14.02 -26.89
C LYS A 1081 66.59 13.92 -28.39
N ALA A 1082 66.89 15.04 -29.05
CA ALA A 1082 67.47 15.05 -30.39
C ALA A 1082 68.99 14.75 -30.36
N THR A 1083 69.73 15.28 -29.38
CA THR A 1083 71.20 15.11 -29.26
C THR A 1083 71.61 14.05 -28.25
N HIS A 1084 70.70 13.56 -27.41
CA HIS A 1084 70.95 12.52 -26.41
C HIS A 1084 69.85 11.46 -26.43
N ALA A 1085 70.23 10.19 -26.26
CA ALA A 1085 69.32 9.09 -25.98
C ALA A 1085 69.35 8.81 -24.47
N TYR A 1086 68.21 8.99 -23.82
CA TYR A 1086 67.99 8.67 -22.41
C TYR A 1086 66.53 8.31 -22.18
N GLU A 1087 66.27 7.60 -21.10
CA GLU A 1087 64.93 7.27 -20.61
C GLU A 1087 64.67 8.04 -19.31
N GLU A 1088 63.39 8.29 -19.01
CA GLU A 1088 62.96 9.02 -17.82
C GLU A 1088 62.28 8.02 -16.90
N GLU A 1089 63.00 7.57 -15.88
CA GLU A 1089 62.51 6.54 -14.96
C GLU A 1089 61.30 7.05 -14.15
N VAL A 1090 60.29 6.19 -14.02
CA VAL A 1090 59.06 6.44 -13.27
C VAL A 1090 58.81 5.28 -12.32
N TYR A 1091 58.68 5.56 -11.02
CA TYR A 1091 58.42 4.59 -9.98
C TYR A 1091 57.05 4.84 -9.35
N TYR A 1092 56.26 3.78 -9.21
CA TYR A 1092 54.94 3.78 -8.59
C TYR A 1092 55.03 3.03 -7.25
N PHE A 1093 54.50 3.60 -6.16
CA PHE A 1093 54.49 2.94 -4.86
C PHE A 1093 53.32 3.37 -3.97
N ASN A 1094 52.79 2.43 -3.18
CA ASN A 1094 51.76 2.72 -2.19
C ASN A 1094 52.36 3.25 -0.88
N SER A 1095 51.69 4.24 -0.29
CA SER A 1095 52.01 4.80 1.02
C SER A 1095 51.42 3.94 2.16
N ASP A 1096 52.08 2.82 2.44
CA ASP A 1096 51.62 1.76 3.37
C ASP A 1096 52.17 1.90 4.82
N GLY A 1097 52.71 3.06 5.18
CA GLY A 1097 53.34 3.32 6.48
C GLY A 1097 54.73 2.68 6.64
N ARG A 1098 55.36 2.21 5.56
CA ARG A 1098 56.71 1.62 5.57
C ARG A 1098 57.73 2.51 4.85
N PHE A 1099 58.97 2.47 5.29
CA PHE A 1099 60.07 3.19 4.62
C PHE A 1099 60.27 2.72 3.17
N LYS A 1100 60.46 3.65 2.24
CA LYS A 1100 60.69 3.39 0.80
C LYS A 1100 62.05 3.96 0.36
N TYR A 1101 62.72 3.25 -0.55
CA TYR A 1101 64.01 3.67 -1.11
C TYR A 1101 64.10 3.40 -2.61
N PHE A 1102 64.57 4.38 -3.38
CA PHE A 1102 64.73 4.31 -4.83
C PHE A 1102 66.15 4.72 -5.25
N ASN A 1103 66.66 4.15 -6.34
CA ASN A 1103 67.99 4.46 -6.87
C ASN A 1103 67.92 4.58 -8.41
N ILE A 1104 68.08 5.80 -8.92
CA ILE A 1104 67.77 6.19 -10.30
C ILE A 1104 69.08 6.48 -11.05
N ASN A 1105 69.31 5.82 -12.19
CA ASN A 1105 70.61 5.85 -12.88
C ASN A 1105 70.51 6.54 -14.26
N PHE A 1106 70.56 7.87 -14.23
CA PHE A 1106 70.45 8.70 -15.43
C PHE A 1106 71.75 8.67 -16.25
N MET A 1107 71.82 7.78 -17.25
CA MET A 1107 72.99 7.57 -18.11
C MET A 1107 72.71 7.98 -19.57
N PRO A 1108 72.61 9.30 -19.89
CA PRO A 1108 72.31 9.77 -21.24
C PRO A 1108 73.48 9.50 -22.19
N LYS A 1109 73.20 8.82 -23.30
CA LYS A 1109 74.16 8.55 -24.36
C LYS A 1109 74.04 9.65 -25.42
N VAL A 1110 75.13 10.34 -25.76
CA VAL A 1110 75.12 11.30 -26.87
C VAL A 1110 74.72 10.56 -28.15
N ARG A 1111 73.70 11.05 -28.86
CA ARG A 1111 73.39 10.60 -30.21
C ARG A 1111 74.44 11.20 -31.12
N ALA A 1112 75.43 10.40 -31.50
CA ALA A 1112 76.37 10.78 -32.53
C ALA A 1112 75.59 11.08 -33.82
N SER A 1113 75.67 12.32 -34.30
CA SER A 1113 75.34 12.64 -35.69
C SER A 1113 76.29 11.86 -36.60
N ASP A 1114 75.78 11.32 -37.71
CA ASP A 1114 76.60 10.53 -38.63
C ASP A 1114 77.83 11.29 -39.15
N GLN A 1115 78.99 10.95 -38.56
CA GLN A 1115 80.31 11.17 -39.11
C GLN A 1115 81.03 9.83 -39.19
N GLU A 1116 80.69 9.11 -40.24
CA GLU A 1116 81.58 8.35 -41.11
C GLU A 1116 82.98 7.91 -40.59
N LEU A 1117 83.20 6.58 -40.70
CA LEU A 1117 84.45 5.89 -41.12
C LEU A 1117 85.41 5.27 -40.05
N ARG A 1118 85.35 3.92 -40.05
CA ARG A 1118 86.47 2.94 -40.18
C ARG A 1118 87.23 2.41 -38.95
N ALA A 1119 86.76 1.24 -38.51
CA ALA A 1119 87.40 -0.07 -38.71
C ALA A 1119 88.91 -0.28 -38.38
N THR A 1120 89.18 -1.24 -37.48
CA THR A 1120 90.35 -2.16 -37.57
C THR A 1120 90.24 -3.38 -36.63
N SER A 1121 89.74 -3.21 -35.41
CA SER A 1121 90.04 -4.11 -34.27
C SER A 1121 89.33 -5.48 -34.19
N VAL A 1122 88.46 -5.84 -35.15
CA VAL A 1122 87.62 -7.06 -35.07
C VAL A 1122 88.40 -8.38 -35.25
N LEU A 1123 89.62 -8.32 -35.77
CA LEU A 1123 90.40 -9.51 -36.18
C LEU A 1123 91.22 -10.19 -35.06
N VAL A 1124 91.36 -9.61 -33.87
CA VAL A 1124 92.28 -10.13 -32.83
C VAL A 1124 91.74 -11.38 -32.13
N VAL A 1125 90.43 -11.41 -31.84
CA VAL A 1125 89.81 -12.51 -31.06
C VAL A 1125 89.83 -13.86 -31.80
N PRO A 1126 89.49 -13.95 -33.11
CA PRO A 1126 89.58 -15.21 -33.84
C PRO A 1126 91.02 -15.75 -33.97
N ALA A 1127 92.01 -14.85 -34.10
CA ALA A 1127 93.40 -15.23 -34.31
C ALA A 1127 93.98 -16.04 -33.14
N LEU A 1128 93.69 -15.63 -31.89
CA LEU A 1128 94.11 -16.37 -30.69
C LEU A 1128 93.41 -17.73 -30.56
N GLY A 1129 92.11 -17.81 -30.87
CA GLY A 1129 91.37 -19.08 -30.86
C GLY A 1129 91.90 -20.09 -31.89
N LEU A 1130 92.24 -19.61 -33.10
CA LEU A 1130 92.86 -20.43 -34.14
C LEU A 1130 94.27 -20.90 -33.74
N LEU A 1131 95.04 -20.08 -33.02
CA LEU A 1131 96.40 -20.44 -32.57
C LEU A 1131 96.37 -21.55 -31.50
N VAL A 1132 95.37 -21.55 -30.59
CA VAL A 1132 95.13 -22.66 -29.64
C VAL A 1132 94.80 -23.97 -30.37
N LEU A 1133 93.94 -23.92 -31.39
CA LEU A 1133 93.60 -25.10 -32.20
C LEU A 1133 94.79 -25.63 -33.03
N ALA A 1134 95.61 -24.72 -33.58
CA ALA A 1134 96.76 -25.08 -34.43
C ALA A 1134 97.87 -25.81 -33.66
N VAL A 1135 98.08 -25.48 -32.38
CA VAL A 1135 99.10 -26.14 -31.53
C VAL A 1135 98.64 -27.55 -31.13
N CYS A 1136 97.39 -27.71 -30.68
CA CYS A 1136 96.95 -28.94 -30.02
C CYS A 1136 96.89 -30.20 -30.91
N ARG A 1137 96.60 -30.09 -32.22
CA ARG A 1137 96.47 -31.25 -33.13
C ARG A 1137 97.07 -31.03 -34.53
N ARG A 1138 98.24 -30.39 -34.58
CA ARG A 1138 99.03 -30.05 -35.77
C ARG A 1138 99.11 -31.15 -36.85
N GLU A 1139 99.25 -32.42 -36.45
CA GLU A 1139 99.48 -33.53 -37.40
C GLU A 1139 98.19 -34.04 -38.08
N GLN A 1140 97.01 -33.90 -37.46
CA GLN A 1140 95.77 -34.46 -38.01
C GLN A 1140 95.13 -33.54 -39.06
N LEU A 1141 95.32 -32.22 -38.97
CA LEU A 1141 94.79 -31.25 -39.93
C LEU A 1141 95.52 -31.26 -41.28
N LEU A 1142 96.80 -31.65 -41.32
CA LEU A 1142 97.63 -31.64 -42.52
C LEU A 1142 97.26 -32.71 -43.57
N ALA A 1143 96.51 -33.75 -43.19
CA ALA A 1143 96.08 -34.81 -44.09
C ALA A 1143 94.74 -34.50 -44.78
N HIS A 1144 93.72 -34.06 -44.02
CA HIS A 1144 92.36 -33.93 -44.54
C HIS A 1144 92.11 -32.68 -45.40
N LEU A 1145 92.82 -31.58 -45.18
CA LEU A 1145 92.62 -30.33 -45.94
C LEU A 1145 93.17 -30.36 -47.38
N ARG A 1146 93.58 -31.52 -47.90
CA ARG A 1146 93.90 -31.72 -49.32
C ARG A 1146 92.68 -32.04 -50.20
N ALA A 1147 91.45 -31.89 -49.70
CA ALA A 1147 90.22 -32.07 -50.47
C ALA A 1147 89.08 -31.07 -50.14
N ALA A 1148 88.51 -30.47 -51.20
CA ALA A 1148 87.16 -29.86 -51.35
C ALA A 1148 86.72 -28.58 -50.58
N THR A 1149 86.34 -27.52 -51.34
CA THR A 1149 85.44 -26.40 -50.92
C THR A 1149 84.84 -25.62 -52.13
N THR A 1150 83.50 -25.44 -52.25
CA THR A 1150 82.80 -24.64 -53.32
C THR A 1150 81.32 -24.19 -53.01
N ALA A 1151 80.98 -22.87 -53.13
CA ALA A 1151 79.69 -22.19 -53.56
C ALA A 1151 78.41 -21.80 -52.67
N ALA A 1152 78.05 -20.47 -52.64
CA ALA A 1152 76.76 -19.69 -52.96
C ALA A 1152 75.41 -19.40 -52.10
N THR A 1153 74.98 -18.08 -52.02
CA THR A 1153 73.61 -17.35 -52.22
C THR A 1153 72.37 -17.02 -51.24
N ALA A 1154 71.93 -15.71 -51.13
CA ALA A 1154 70.56 -14.96 -51.19
C ALA A 1154 69.42 -14.68 -50.06
N THR A 1155 68.60 -13.56 -50.16
CA THR A 1155 67.11 -13.24 -49.76
C THR A 1155 66.67 -11.96 -48.87
N ALA A 1156 65.39 -11.40 -48.91
CA ALA A 1156 64.72 -10.22 -48.16
C ALA A 1156 63.10 -10.23 -48.15
N THR A 1157 62.12 -9.37 -47.67
CA THR A 1157 61.82 -7.96 -47.06
C THR A 1157 60.49 -7.97 -46.13
N THR A 1158 59.54 -7.03 -45.70
CA THR A 1158 58.90 -5.63 -45.87
C THR A 1158 58.19 -5.09 -44.51
N ALA A 1159 57.14 -4.23 -44.16
CA ALA A 1159 55.95 -3.37 -44.63
C ALA A 1159 55.40 -2.25 -43.58
N ALA A 1160 54.17 -1.61 -43.65
CA ALA A 1160 53.73 -0.35 -42.85
C ALA A 1160 52.16 0.02 -42.53
N PRO A 1161 51.74 1.08 -41.71
CA PRO A 1161 50.35 1.39 -41.11
C PRO A 1161 49.72 2.89 -41.08
N ALA A 1162 48.56 3.22 -40.37
CA ALA A 1162 47.80 4.57 -40.30
C ALA A 1162 46.79 4.91 -39.08
N ALA A 1163 46.17 6.14 -38.89
CA ALA A 1163 45.22 6.60 -37.75
C ALA A 1163 44.31 7.93 -37.85
N ALA A 1164 43.34 8.27 -36.91
CA ALA A 1164 42.38 9.50 -36.79
C ALA A 1164 41.54 9.61 -35.42
N ALA A 1165 40.59 10.52 -34.94
CA ALA A 1165 40.12 11.99 -34.99
C ALA A 1165 38.91 12.38 -33.95
N ALA A 1166 38.51 13.67 -33.60
CA ALA A 1166 37.41 14.05 -32.57
C ALA A 1166 36.76 15.55 -32.50
N LYS A 1167 35.68 15.90 -31.68
CA LYS A 1167 35.02 17.29 -31.49
C LYS A 1167 33.98 17.62 -30.29
N LYS A 1168 34.11 18.80 -29.59
CA LYS A 1168 33.19 19.81 -28.82
C LYS A 1168 31.75 19.49 -28.24
N ASN A 1169 31.06 20.23 -27.30
CA ASN A 1169 31.13 21.61 -26.69
C ASN A 1169 30.35 21.86 -25.31
N ALA A 1170 30.58 23.03 -24.65
CA ALA A 1170 30.08 23.66 -23.36
C ALA A 1170 28.57 23.57 -22.90
N ARG A 1171 28.07 24.02 -21.69
CA ARG A 1171 28.26 25.32 -20.95
C ARG A 1171 27.49 25.46 -19.57
N LYS A 1172 28.08 26.15 -18.56
CA LYS A 1172 27.49 26.88 -17.35
C LYS A 1172 26.36 26.24 -16.50
N LYS A 1173 26.42 26.31 -15.15
CA LYS A 1173 26.02 27.52 -14.36
C LYS A 1173 26.54 27.54 -12.89
N THR A 1174 26.40 28.73 -12.29
CA THR A 1174 26.43 29.07 -10.85
C THR A 1174 25.41 28.24 -10.03
N GLN A 1175 25.51 28.16 -8.70
CA GLN A 1175 25.96 29.17 -7.73
C GLN A 1175 26.74 28.58 -6.55
#